data_AF-A0A1Q7W9Q4-F1
#
_entry.id   AF-A0A1Q7W9Q4-F1
#
_cell.length_a   1.000
_cell.length_b   1.000
_cell.length_c   1.000
_cell.angle_alpha   90.00
_cell.angle_beta   90.00
_cell.angle_gamma   90.00
#
_symmetry.space_group_name_H-M   'P 1'
#
loop_
_entity.id
_entity.type
_entity.pdbx_description
1 polymer ?
#
loop_
_entity_poly.entity_id
_entity_poly.type
_entity_poly.pdbx_seq_one_letter_code
_entity_poly.pdbx_strand_id
1 'polypeptide(L)'
;MGAPDWDSGSGQVVVRDVLERVVHVPELVEQVLQRAAEHRCGEEILAALLREGWTVIRDALDPTPQGPPDVAAHRSPKELRRWIFDLQALISFLVVRLAPNKVYEFVESERDALMLVCCHDLGTFRHLLSWASGQPSAAMIHRQLARSLRDSLLVDKGARSHVDWDSAPLLSAVGKMLLEVDLESLVTTAGAYRHVNLLMILETVSDIDMEVAVRLAGTVQMQMLDAFPDVSALLKGEAAPSGVFGLIPVDPGPGHLLNVGAAVGLALHANGLPRSAESVAELVGRVEQDVEDSPLCGMTLLWADLRQLAEYHAARDRSNRLRGVQARLTAHLDRWPHAWALCAQTLLERTDFFGVHAVDLLTLAASRHAAVNEALQSLASDSGQSAIRDQAQGILARISGTAPPSAELAHWLADLAARSFDGSPGFPEPLTPLTKTWLGSGQIEQTLARCLKRAAEHFASMARQQGASQEELVTGALLTELEVAFRDLEMRLHAGGRPDLAGTVSVARRPVAKEDEKQRGCDLALLLNADIANEMALRTATLVQIKKSNAFTDPPPATQAQQRWRIKVPQLLKLLERSQSAAYWLIASDGEVLCLPARFIQAVCAGRGALGQDSFTIGYSSVRHAAVPLDQFIAELLIGTWVGSGDEDTLRFARGEDTATVPRHIFTITVGQTDDRREPTS
;
A
#
# COMPACT_ATOMS: atom_id res chain seq x y z
N MET A 1 70.77 -6.47 47.96
CA MET A 1 70.57 -7.92 47.71
C MET A 1 70.62 -8.11 46.21
N GLY A 2 71.53 -8.95 45.72
CA GLY A 2 71.71 -9.18 44.27
C GLY A 2 70.49 -9.87 43.66
N ALA A 3 70.20 -9.56 42.40
CA ALA A 3 69.18 -10.28 41.63
C ALA A 3 69.59 -11.77 41.52
N PRO A 4 68.64 -12.71 41.68
CA PRO A 4 68.96 -14.14 41.55
C PRO A 4 69.39 -14.44 40.11
N ASP A 5 70.34 -15.36 39.98
CA ASP A 5 70.90 -15.80 38.70
C ASP A 5 69.93 -16.80 38.04
N TRP A 6 69.25 -16.36 36.98
CA TRP A 6 68.11 -17.05 36.36
C TRP A 6 68.49 -18.14 35.35
N ASP A 7 69.78 -18.30 35.05
CA ASP A 7 70.26 -19.33 34.11
C ASP A 7 70.29 -20.75 34.72
N SER A 8 70.03 -20.88 36.03
CA SER A 8 69.84 -22.19 36.64
C SER A 8 68.35 -22.56 36.56
N GLY A 9 68.00 -23.66 35.89
CA GLY A 9 66.62 -24.14 35.63
C GLY A 9 65.68 -24.33 36.83
N SER A 10 66.06 -23.87 38.02
CA SER A 10 65.25 -23.77 39.23
C SER A 10 64.05 -22.80 39.10
N GLY A 11 64.19 -21.69 38.37
CA GLY A 11 63.10 -20.72 38.18
C GLY A 11 61.94 -21.25 37.35
N GLN A 12 62.22 -22.02 36.29
CA GLN A 12 61.19 -22.62 35.43
C GLN A 12 60.40 -23.73 36.13
N VAL A 13 61.05 -24.50 37.01
CA VAL A 13 60.41 -25.61 37.75
C VAL A 13 59.37 -25.09 38.76
N VAL A 14 59.65 -23.96 39.41
CA VAL A 14 58.74 -23.35 40.40
C VAL A 14 57.52 -22.70 39.74
N VAL A 15 57.71 -22.05 38.60
CA VAL A 15 56.62 -21.44 37.81
C VAL A 15 55.68 -22.50 37.27
N ARG A 16 56.25 -23.61 36.79
CA ARG A 16 55.51 -24.78 36.35
C ARG A 16 54.66 -25.36 37.49
N ASP A 17 55.23 -25.59 38.68
CA ASP A 17 54.50 -26.13 39.83
C ASP A 17 53.34 -25.24 40.32
N VAL A 18 53.50 -23.90 40.25
CA VAL A 18 52.44 -22.95 40.61
C VAL A 18 51.33 -22.94 39.55
N LEU A 19 51.69 -22.96 38.26
CA LEU A 19 50.73 -22.94 37.17
C LEU A 19 49.99 -24.27 37.00
N GLU A 20 50.65 -25.41 37.23
CA GLU A 20 50.00 -26.74 37.25
C GLU A 20 48.99 -26.90 38.41
N ARG A 21 49.15 -26.11 39.48
CA ARG A 21 48.19 -26.06 40.60
C ARG A 21 47.02 -25.11 40.39
N VAL A 22 47.19 -24.08 39.54
CA VAL A 22 46.17 -23.06 39.25
C VAL A 22 45.40 -23.36 37.97
N VAL A 23 46.02 -24.02 37.00
CA VAL A 23 45.46 -24.36 35.69
C VAL A 23 45.47 -25.89 35.58
N HIS A 24 44.30 -26.50 35.47
CA HIS A 24 44.14 -27.97 35.45
C HIS A 24 44.59 -28.67 34.14
N VAL A 25 45.40 -28.00 33.31
CA VAL A 25 45.89 -28.52 32.02
C VAL A 25 47.40 -28.24 31.87
N PRO A 26 48.28 -29.14 32.37
CA PRO A 26 49.74 -28.94 32.39
C PRO A 26 50.39 -28.69 31.02
N GLU A 27 49.84 -29.32 29.98
CA GLU A 27 50.35 -29.22 28.60
C GLU A 27 50.12 -27.83 27.98
N LEU A 28 49.06 -27.13 28.40
CA LEU A 28 48.75 -25.78 27.94
C LEU A 28 49.67 -24.76 28.61
N VAL A 29 49.97 -24.96 29.89
CA VAL A 29 50.90 -24.12 30.66
C VAL A 29 52.29 -24.14 30.03
N GLU A 30 52.80 -25.32 29.67
CA GLU A 30 54.12 -25.49 29.06
C GLU A 30 54.22 -24.77 27.70
N GLN A 31 53.17 -24.87 26.87
CA GLN A 31 53.12 -24.20 25.56
C GLN A 31 52.99 -22.67 25.66
N VAL A 32 52.24 -22.17 26.63
CA VAL A 32 52.08 -20.71 26.88
C VAL A 32 53.38 -20.11 27.38
N LEU A 33 54.07 -20.78 28.31
CA LEU A 33 55.38 -20.35 28.81
C LEU A 33 56.43 -20.38 27.71
N GLN A 34 56.44 -21.40 26.88
CA GLN A 34 57.39 -21.52 25.76
C GLN A 34 57.17 -20.41 24.72
N ARG A 35 55.91 -20.11 24.36
CA ARG A 35 55.60 -19.02 23.43
C ARG A 35 55.80 -17.62 24.02
N ALA A 36 55.58 -17.45 25.32
CA ALA A 36 55.89 -16.20 26.02
C ALA A 36 57.40 -15.95 26.07
N ALA A 37 58.22 -17.00 26.24
CA ALA A 37 59.68 -16.90 26.16
C ALA A 37 60.19 -16.57 24.75
N GLU A 38 59.47 -16.97 23.70
CA GLU A 38 59.81 -16.66 22.30
C GLU A 38 59.33 -15.27 21.82
N HIS A 39 58.46 -14.61 22.58
CA HIS A 39 57.86 -13.32 22.21
C HIS A 39 58.63 -12.15 22.82
N ARG A 40 58.93 -11.12 22.01
CA ARG A 40 59.80 -9.97 22.36
C ARG A 40 59.42 -9.23 23.66
N CYS A 41 58.15 -9.22 24.03
CA CYS A 41 57.64 -8.59 25.26
C CYS A 41 57.29 -9.61 26.37
N GLY A 42 57.30 -10.91 26.05
CA GLY A 42 56.83 -11.95 26.97
C GLY A 42 57.82 -12.22 28.11
N GLU A 43 59.12 -12.04 27.86
CA GLU A 43 60.16 -12.13 28.89
C GLU A 43 60.04 -11.01 29.94
N GLU A 44 59.71 -9.78 29.52
CA GLU A 44 59.49 -8.64 30.43
C GLU A 44 58.22 -8.81 31.28
N ILE A 45 57.15 -9.34 30.67
CA ILE A 45 55.88 -9.61 31.35
C ILE A 45 56.04 -10.75 32.36
N LEU A 46 56.73 -11.84 32.00
CA LEU A 46 57.06 -12.94 32.91
C LEU A 46 57.98 -12.47 34.05
N ALA A 47 58.97 -11.63 33.74
CA ALA A 47 59.87 -11.07 34.74
C ALA A 47 59.15 -10.14 35.74
N ALA A 48 58.14 -9.37 35.30
CA ALA A 48 57.30 -8.54 36.17
C ALA A 48 56.39 -9.39 37.07
N LEU A 49 55.72 -10.40 36.49
CA LEU A 49 54.89 -11.38 37.18
C LEU A 49 55.64 -12.09 38.32
N LEU A 50 56.88 -12.52 38.05
CA LEU A 50 57.67 -13.28 39.00
C LEU A 50 58.31 -12.38 40.06
N ARG A 51 58.63 -11.12 39.73
CA ARG A 51 59.18 -10.18 40.73
C ARG A 51 58.17 -9.83 41.81
N GLU A 52 56.92 -9.57 41.43
CA GLU A 52 55.87 -9.20 42.39
C GLU A 52 55.19 -10.44 43.01
N GLY A 53 55.03 -11.50 42.23
CA GLY A 53 54.42 -12.75 42.67
C GLY A 53 55.28 -13.59 43.62
N TRP A 54 56.59 -13.65 43.37
CA TRP A 54 57.50 -14.44 44.20
C TRP A 54 57.61 -13.88 45.62
N THR A 55 57.59 -12.56 45.79
CA THR A 55 57.56 -11.95 47.12
C THR A 55 56.29 -12.31 47.89
N VAL A 56 55.13 -12.32 47.24
CA VAL A 56 53.84 -12.64 47.89
C VAL A 56 53.70 -14.13 48.19
N ILE A 57 54.16 -15.00 47.29
CA ILE A 57 54.10 -16.45 47.43
C ILE A 57 55.13 -16.95 48.46
N ARG A 58 56.36 -16.43 48.44
CA ARG A 58 57.39 -16.76 49.43
C ARG A 58 56.95 -16.35 50.83
N ASP A 59 56.40 -15.15 50.99
CA ASP A 59 55.97 -14.65 52.30
C ASP A 59 54.68 -15.35 52.79
N ALA A 60 53.90 -15.98 51.90
CA ALA A 60 52.75 -16.81 52.25
C ALA A 60 53.09 -18.30 52.51
N LEU A 61 54.24 -18.79 52.03
CA LEU A 61 54.64 -20.19 52.09
C LEU A 61 55.78 -20.48 53.07
N ASP A 62 56.41 -19.49 53.69
CA ASP A 62 57.47 -19.67 54.70
C ASP A 62 56.85 -19.81 56.12
N PRO A 63 56.81 -21.00 56.72
CA PRO A 63 56.26 -21.22 58.05
C PRO A 63 57.42 -21.29 59.05
N THR A 64 58.18 -20.20 59.24
CA THR A 64 59.18 -20.12 60.31
C THR A 64 58.80 -19.07 61.37
N PRO A 65 58.50 -19.48 62.62
CA PRO A 65 58.02 -18.58 63.65
C PRO A 65 59.18 -18.02 64.50
N GLN A 66 60.01 -17.10 63.98
CA GLN A 66 61.00 -16.37 64.81
C GLN A 66 61.26 -14.92 64.32
N GLY A 67 60.21 -14.12 64.20
CA GLY A 67 60.29 -12.66 64.05
C GLY A 67 59.17 -11.97 64.83
N PRO A 68 59.38 -10.74 65.36
CA PRO A 68 58.44 -10.09 66.27
C PRO A 68 57.05 -9.87 65.62
N PRO A 69 55.95 -9.87 66.40
CA PRO A 69 54.60 -10.21 65.93
C PRO A 69 53.89 -9.18 65.04
N ASP A 70 54.55 -8.10 64.62
CA ASP A 70 53.85 -6.88 64.16
C ASP A 70 53.80 -6.65 62.65
N VAL A 71 54.31 -7.58 61.82
CA VAL A 71 54.31 -7.41 60.34
C VAL A 71 53.57 -8.51 59.59
N ALA A 72 53.28 -9.67 60.21
CA ALA A 72 52.57 -10.78 59.55
C ALA A 72 51.03 -10.66 59.57
N ALA A 73 50.47 -9.56 60.09
CA ALA A 73 49.03 -9.43 60.32
C ALA A 73 48.23 -8.83 59.16
N HIS A 74 48.83 -8.30 58.09
CA HIS A 74 48.07 -7.56 57.06
C HIS A 74 48.43 -8.00 55.64
N ARG A 75 47.97 -9.19 55.23
CA ARG A 75 47.44 -9.43 53.87
C ARG A 75 46.32 -10.45 53.95
N SER A 76 45.09 -9.99 53.74
CA SER A 76 43.90 -10.83 53.97
C SER A 76 43.83 -11.97 52.93
N PRO A 77 43.17 -13.11 53.23
CA PRO A 77 42.85 -14.13 52.23
C PRO A 77 42.15 -13.60 50.96
N LYS A 78 41.60 -12.37 51.00
CA LYS A 78 41.06 -11.69 49.82
C LYS A 78 42.15 -11.19 48.88
N GLU A 79 43.30 -10.75 49.37
CA GLU A 79 44.41 -10.26 48.51
C GLU A 79 45.09 -11.41 47.78
N LEU A 80 45.27 -12.56 48.43
CA LEU A 80 45.77 -13.77 47.78
C LEU A 80 44.81 -14.25 46.68
N ARG A 81 43.49 -14.25 46.95
CA ARG A 81 42.47 -14.57 45.94
C ARG A 81 42.48 -13.58 44.79
N ARG A 82 42.53 -12.26 45.08
CA ARG A 82 42.62 -11.21 44.06
C ARG A 82 43.83 -11.43 43.16
N TRP A 83 44.98 -11.76 43.74
CA TRP A 83 46.19 -12.00 42.97
C TRP A 83 46.11 -13.26 42.09
N ILE A 84 45.48 -14.34 42.60
CA ILE A 84 45.18 -15.54 41.80
C ILE A 84 44.26 -15.19 40.61
N PHE A 85 43.24 -14.35 40.83
CA PHE A 85 42.34 -13.90 39.77
C PHE A 85 43.05 -13.02 38.72
N ASP A 86 43.89 -12.08 39.14
CA ASP A 86 44.67 -11.23 38.23
C ASP A 86 45.64 -12.07 37.37
N LEU A 87 46.23 -13.11 37.97
CA LEU A 87 47.09 -14.07 37.26
C LEU A 87 46.31 -14.89 36.22
N GLN A 88 45.13 -15.39 36.58
CA GLN A 88 44.26 -16.15 35.68
C GLN A 88 43.78 -15.29 34.50
N ALA A 89 43.42 -14.03 34.74
CA ALA A 89 43.05 -13.09 33.68
C ALA A 89 44.22 -12.83 32.73
N LEU A 90 45.43 -12.59 33.25
CA LEU A 90 46.60 -12.33 32.41
C LEU A 90 47.03 -13.57 31.60
N ILE A 91 46.95 -14.77 32.18
CA ILE A 91 47.19 -16.03 31.46
C ILE A 91 46.16 -16.20 30.34
N SER A 92 44.89 -15.91 30.62
CA SER A 92 43.81 -15.95 29.63
C SER A 92 44.07 -14.99 28.46
N PHE A 93 44.53 -13.78 28.76
CA PHE A 93 44.95 -12.80 27.74
C PHE A 93 46.10 -13.31 26.87
N LEU A 94 47.13 -13.92 27.49
CA LEU A 94 48.28 -14.47 26.76
C LEU A 94 47.89 -15.68 25.89
N VAL A 95 46.98 -16.55 26.36
CA VAL A 95 46.46 -17.69 25.60
C VAL A 95 45.71 -17.21 24.35
N VAL A 96 44.82 -16.23 24.50
CA VAL A 96 44.05 -15.67 23.38
C VAL A 96 44.97 -15.01 22.34
N ARG A 97 46.01 -14.29 22.79
CA ARG A 97 46.89 -13.53 21.91
C ARG A 97 47.98 -14.36 21.24
N LEU A 98 48.50 -15.39 21.91
CA LEU A 98 49.65 -16.18 21.46
C LEU A 98 49.26 -17.58 20.92
N ALA A 99 48.01 -18.03 21.13
CA ALA A 99 47.54 -19.33 20.66
C ALA A 99 46.07 -19.29 20.15
N PRO A 100 45.76 -18.47 19.12
CA PRO A 100 44.39 -18.27 18.63
C PRO A 100 43.70 -19.56 18.16
N ASN A 101 44.46 -20.57 17.78
CA ASN A 101 43.95 -21.85 17.25
C ASN A 101 43.49 -22.83 18.36
N LYS A 102 43.77 -22.52 19.63
CA LYS A 102 43.45 -23.36 20.80
C LYS A 102 42.40 -22.72 21.72
N VAL A 103 41.84 -21.58 21.30
CA VAL A 103 40.84 -20.80 22.05
C VAL A 103 39.60 -21.62 22.38
N TYR A 104 39.20 -22.61 21.57
CA TYR A 104 38.03 -23.46 21.84
C TYR A 104 38.17 -24.30 23.11
N GLU A 105 39.30 -25.02 23.28
CA GLU A 105 39.56 -25.86 24.46
C GLU A 105 39.69 -25.02 25.74
N PHE A 106 40.16 -23.78 25.61
CA PHE A 106 40.32 -22.83 26.71
C PHE A 106 39.01 -22.10 27.09
N VAL A 107 38.19 -21.72 26.11
CA VAL A 107 36.87 -21.08 26.32
C VAL A 107 35.88 -22.03 27.00
N GLU A 108 35.92 -23.33 26.69
CA GLU A 108 35.06 -24.32 27.36
C GLU A 108 35.49 -24.63 28.80
N SER A 109 36.79 -24.54 29.12
CA SER A 109 37.35 -24.93 30.43
C SER A 109 37.49 -23.76 31.42
N GLU A 110 37.77 -22.54 30.95
CA GLU A 110 38.11 -21.37 31.79
C GLU A 110 37.18 -20.18 31.48
N ARG A 111 35.87 -20.46 31.45
CA ARG A 111 34.80 -19.52 31.09
C ARG A 111 34.80 -18.24 31.93
N ASP A 112 35.10 -18.32 33.22
CA ASP A 112 35.06 -17.16 34.14
C ASP A 112 36.30 -16.25 33.98
N ALA A 113 37.45 -16.81 33.59
CA ALA A 113 38.71 -16.07 33.45
C ALA A 113 38.75 -15.23 32.17
N LEU A 114 38.27 -15.78 31.04
CA LEU A 114 38.11 -15.06 29.78
C LEU A 114 37.11 -13.89 29.88
N MET A 115 36.09 -14.07 30.71
CA MET A 115 35.09 -13.03 30.99
C MET A 115 35.66 -11.87 31.81
N LEU A 116 36.55 -12.15 32.76
CA LEU A 116 37.29 -11.13 33.51
C LEU A 116 38.20 -10.29 32.60
N VAL A 117 38.86 -10.92 31.62
CA VAL A 117 39.71 -10.22 30.64
C VAL A 117 38.91 -9.26 29.76
N CYS A 118 37.72 -9.67 29.32
CA CYS A 118 36.83 -8.82 28.52
C CYS A 118 36.34 -7.58 29.30
N CYS A 119 36.32 -7.63 30.64
CA CYS A 119 35.98 -6.48 31.48
C CYS A 119 37.13 -5.46 31.61
N HIS A 120 38.37 -5.86 31.30
CA HIS A 120 39.55 -5.01 31.45
C HIS A 120 40.19 -4.57 30.13
N ASP A 121 39.89 -5.22 29.00
CA ASP A 121 40.39 -4.85 27.67
C ASP A 121 39.35 -5.05 26.55
N LEU A 122 38.77 -3.95 26.06
CA LEU A 122 37.82 -3.94 24.94
C LEU A 122 38.44 -4.40 23.62
N GLY A 123 39.77 -4.29 23.44
CA GLY A 123 40.47 -4.79 22.25
C GLY A 123 40.36 -6.31 22.12
N THR A 124 40.50 -7.01 23.24
CA THR A 124 40.30 -8.46 23.33
C THR A 124 38.83 -8.84 23.10
N PHE A 125 37.87 -8.08 23.62
CA PHE A 125 36.45 -8.30 23.37
C PHE A 125 36.09 -8.15 21.87
N ARG A 126 36.62 -7.12 21.19
CA ARG A 126 36.49 -6.95 19.74
C ARG A 126 37.04 -8.13 18.95
N HIS A 127 38.21 -8.63 19.33
CA HIS A 127 38.82 -9.77 18.66
C HIS A 127 37.96 -11.04 18.82
N LEU A 128 37.38 -11.25 20.00
CA LEU A 128 36.47 -12.35 20.27
C LEU A 128 35.14 -12.24 19.51
N LEU A 129 34.57 -11.04 19.36
CA LEU A 129 33.37 -10.82 18.53
C LEU A 129 33.64 -11.03 17.04
N SER A 130 34.78 -10.51 16.54
CA SER A 130 35.20 -10.72 15.15
C SER A 130 35.43 -12.19 14.84
N TRP A 131 36.09 -12.91 15.76
CA TRP A 131 36.28 -14.35 15.67
C TRP A 131 34.96 -15.13 15.74
N ALA A 132 34.08 -14.79 16.68
CA ALA A 132 32.79 -15.44 16.88
C ALA A 132 31.88 -15.31 15.64
N SER A 133 31.97 -14.19 14.94
CA SER A 133 31.22 -13.92 13.71
C SER A 133 31.62 -14.84 12.54
N GLY A 134 32.82 -15.43 12.58
CA GLY A 134 33.29 -16.43 11.62
C GLY A 134 32.86 -17.87 11.92
N GLN A 135 32.14 -18.12 13.02
CA GLN A 135 31.83 -19.47 13.48
C GLN A 135 30.42 -19.95 13.08
N PRO A 136 30.21 -21.27 12.86
CA PRO A 136 28.89 -21.85 12.57
C PRO A 136 27.85 -21.61 13.67
N SER A 137 28.32 -21.40 14.91
CA SER A 137 27.52 -21.17 16.12
C SER A 137 27.53 -19.70 16.58
N ALA A 138 27.88 -18.76 15.69
CA ALA A 138 28.02 -17.33 15.98
C ALA A 138 26.88 -16.75 16.82
N ALA A 139 25.62 -17.09 16.52
CA ALA A 139 24.45 -16.58 17.24
C ALA A 139 24.34 -17.03 18.71
N MET A 140 24.91 -18.19 19.06
CA MET A 140 24.98 -18.67 20.45
C MET A 140 26.12 -17.99 21.20
N ILE A 141 27.29 -17.92 20.56
CA ILE A 141 28.50 -17.31 21.12
C ILE A 141 28.27 -15.81 21.36
N HIS A 142 27.66 -15.11 20.39
CA HIS A 142 27.28 -13.70 20.53
C HIS A 142 26.29 -13.48 21.67
N ARG A 143 25.26 -14.33 21.81
CA ARG A 143 24.30 -14.23 22.93
C ARG A 143 24.96 -14.45 24.28
N GLN A 144 25.94 -15.34 24.37
CA GLN A 144 26.70 -15.58 25.59
C GLN A 144 27.62 -14.40 25.92
N LEU A 145 28.38 -13.88 24.93
CA LEU A 145 29.24 -12.71 25.11
C LEU A 145 28.43 -11.48 25.54
N ALA A 146 27.27 -11.24 24.94
CA ALA A 146 26.39 -10.12 25.29
C ALA A 146 25.76 -10.27 26.68
N ARG A 147 25.27 -11.46 27.06
CA ARG A 147 24.77 -11.72 28.42
C ARG A 147 25.84 -11.52 29.47
N SER A 148 27.03 -12.04 29.24
CA SER A 148 28.11 -11.95 30.21
C SER A 148 28.68 -10.53 30.31
N LEU A 149 28.70 -9.76 29.22
CA LEU A 149 29.00 -8.33 29.23
C LEU A 149 27.95 -7.56 30.07
N ARG A 150 26.66 -7.83 29.84
CA ARG A 150 25.54 -7.30 30.62
C ARG A 150 25.68 -7.66 32.11
N ASP A 151 25.93 -8.93 32.43
CA ASP A 151 26.06 -9.40 33.81
C ASP A 151 27.25 -8.75 34.52
N SER A 152 28.34 -8.47 33.80
CA SER A 152 29.54 -7.81 34.35
C SER A 152 29.33 -6.30 34.55
N LEU A 153 28.53 -5.65 33.69
CA LEU A 153 28.18 -4.23 33.79
C LEU A 153 27.06 -3.98 34.82
N LEU A 154 26.16 -4.94 35.03
CA LEU A 154 25.00 -4.83 35.96
C LEU A 154 25.31 -5.24 37.41
N VAL A 155 26.51 -5.71 37.74
CA VAL A 155 26.91 -6.01 39.15
C VAL A 155 26.78 -4.77 40.07
N ASP A 156 26.65 -3.58 39.49
CA ASP A 156 26.51 -2.30 40.17
C ASP A 156 25.17 -2.12 40.93
N LYS A 157 24.10 -2.89 40.64
CA LYS A 157 22.77 -2.66 41.27
C LYS A 157 22.40 -3.56 42.45
N GLY A 158 23.40 -4.19 43.06
CA GLY A 158 23.26 -4.72 44.42
C GLY A 158 22.99 -6.22 44.52
N ALA A 159 24.06 -7.02 44.44
CA ALA A 159 24.18 -8.29 45.14
C ALA A 159 25.64 -8.78 45.18
N ARG A 160 26.51 -8.02 45.86
CA ARG A 160 27.67 -8.48 46.66
C ARG A 160 28.51 -7.25 47.01
N SER A 161 28.30 -6.75 48.22
CA SER A 161 29.12 -5.71 48.84
C SER A 161 30.60 -6.10 48.84
N HIS A 162 31.47 -5.15 48.47
CA HIS A 162 32.93 -5.07 48.73
C HIS A 162 33.88 -4.96 47.52
N VAL A 163 33.46 -4.36 46.41
CA VAL A 163 34.42 -3.73 45.49
C VAL A 163 34.02 -2.27 45.31
N ASP A 164 34.93 -1.38 45.68
CA ASP A 164 34.79 0.07 45.53
C ASP A 164 35.14 0.41 44.07
N TRP A 165 34.11 0.60 43.25
CA TRP A 165 34.23 0.85 41.81
C TRP A 165 34.20 2.33 41.44
N ASP A 166 34.17 3.25 42.41
CA ASP A 166 34.25 4.71 42.19
C ASP A 166 35.56 5.13 41.49
N SER A 167 36.52 4.22 41.33
CA SER A 167 37.77 4.40 40.56
C SER A 167 37.82 3.65 39.22
N ALA A 168 36.71 3.11 38.71
CA ALA A 168 36.69 2.43 37.42
C ALA A 168 37.06 3.40 36.28
N PRO A 169 38.08 3.11 35.44
CA PRO A 169 38.49 3.99 34.34
C PRO A 169 37.32 4.38 33.41
N LEU A 170 36.33 3.50 33.28
CA LEU A 170 35.09 3.65 32.51
C LEU A 170 34.16 4.78 32.99
N LEU A 171 34.22 5.18 34.26
CA LEU A 171 33.39 6.28 34.82
C LEU A 171 34.08 7.65 34.72
N SER A 172 35.36 7.70 34.35
CA SER A 172 36.06 8.96 34.06
C SER A 172 35.60 9.56 32.73
N ALA A 173 35.73 10.88 32.54
CA ALA A 173 35.41 11.54 31.27
C ALA A 173 36.15 10.92 30.06
N VAL A 174 37.35 10.39 30.28
CA VAL A 174 38.15 9.68 29.27
C VAL A 174 37.60 8.27 29.02
N GLY A 175 37.15 7.57 30.06
CA GLY A 175 36.47 6.28 29.95
C GLY A 175 35.14 6.36 29.21
N LYS A 176 34.34 7.40 29.48
CA LYS A 176 33.12 7.70 28.74
C LYS A 176 33.40 8.00 27.26
N MET A 177 34.43 8.80 26.97
CA MET A 177 34.84 9.11 25.60
C MET A 177 35.36 7.87 24.84
N LEU A 178 36.13 6.98 25.51
CA LEU A 178 36.57 5.72 24.92
C LEU A 178 35.40 4.74 24.73
N LEU A 179 34.46 4.69 25.68
CA LEU A 179 33.22 3.93 25.56
C LEU A 179 32.38 4.41 24.36
N GLU A 180 32.25 5.73 24.17
CA GLU A 180 31.56 6.33 23.01
C GLU A 180 32.18 5.92 21.67
N VAL A 181 33.49 6.14 21.51
CA VAL A 181 34.23 5.80 20.28
C VAL A 181 34.18 4.29 20.01
N ASP A 182 34.25 3.47 21.06
CA ASP A 182 34.26 2.03 20.92
C ASP A 182 32.88 1.43 20.69
N LEU A 183 31.82 2.01 21.27
CA LEU A 183 30.43 1.62 21.02
C LEU A 183 29.96 1.99 19.61
N GLU A 184 30.36 3.15 19.07
CA GLU A 184 30.06 3.50 17.66
C GLU A 184 30.69 2.50 16.69
N SER A 185 31.93 2.09 16.97
CA SER A 185 32.62 1.04 16.21
C SER A 185 31.98 -0.34 16.40
N LEU A 186 31.51 -0.67 17.61
CA LEU A 186 30.81 -1.92 17.91
C LEU A 186 29.45 -1.99 17.20
N VAL A 187 28.71 -0.88 17.19
CA VAL A 187 27.46 -0.70 16.44
C VAL A 187 27.69 -0.87 14.96
N THR A 188 28.71 -0.20 14.40
CA THR A 188 29.08 -0.31 12.99
C THR A 188 29.45 -1.75 12.61
N THR A 189 30.18 -2.44 13.49
CA THR A 189 30.54 -3.85 13.29
C THR A 189 29.31 -4.75 13.41
N ALA A 190 28.45 -4.55 14.41
CA ALA A 190 27.24 -5.35 14.61
C ALA A 190 26.18 -5.12 13.53
N GLY A 191 26.11 -3.92 12.96
CA GLY A 191 25.32 -3.58 11.78
C GLY A 191 25.68 -4.44 10.57
N ALA A 192 26.96 -4.78 10.41
CA ALA A 192 27.42 -5.69 9.35
C ALA A 192 27.00 -7.17 9.55
N TYR A 193 26.56 -7.56 10.76
CA TYR A 193 26.30 -8.98 11.12
C TYR A 193 24.86 -9.28 11.60
N ARG A 194 23.87 -8.45 11.24
CA ARG A 194 22.41 -8.61 11.45
C ARG A 194 21.91 -8.75 12.91
N HIS A 195 21.57 -7.58 13.46
CA HIS A 195 20.45 -7.16 14.35
C HIS A 195 20.23 -7.71 15.77
N VAL A 196 20.37 -8.99 16.09
CA VAL A 196 19.90 -9.47 17.42
C VAL A 196 20.76 -8.93 18.58
N ASN A 197 22.01 -8.55 18.31
CA ASN A 197 22.92 -8.04 19.34
C ASN A 197 22.78 -6.54 19.59
N LEU A 198 22.33 -5.76 18.60
CA LEU A 198 22.28 -4.29 18.69
C LEU A 198 21.28 -3.80 19.74
N LEU A 199 20.13 -4.47 19.86
CA LEU A 199 19.12 -4.17 20.88
C LEU A 199 19.63 -4.43 22.30
N MET A 200 20.30 -5.57 22.54
CA MET A 200 20.92 -5.84 23.84
C MET A 200 22.03 -4.86 24.17
N ILE A 201 22.82 -4.46 23.17
CA ILE A 201 23.87 -3.46 23.33
C ILE A 201 23.25 -2.11 23.71
N LEU A 202 22.20 -1.66 23.02
CA LEU A 202 21.51 -0.40 23.33
C LEU A 202 20.84 -0.42 24.72
N GLU A 203 20.18 -1.52 25.09
CA GLU A 203 19.60 -1.70 26.43
C GLU A 203 20.68 -1.60 27.51
N THR A 204 21.80 -2.31 27.32
CA THR A 204 22.94 -2.29 28.26
C THR A 204 23.61 -0.91 28.33
N VAL A 205 23.71 -0.18 27.21
CA VAL A 205 24.28 1.17 27.17
C VAL A 205 23.34 2.20 27.80
N SER A 206 22.02 2.03 27.64
CA SER A 206 21.02 2.90 28.27
C SER A 206 21.04 2.82 29.79
N ASP A 207 21.41 1.66 30.34
CA ASP A 207 21.62 1.46 31.77
C ASP A 207 22.89 2.17 32.31
N ILE A 208 23.85 2.49 31.44
CA ILE A 208 25.15 3.09 31.80
C ILE A 208 25.16 4.60 31.59
N ASP A 209 24.78 5.06 30.39
CA ASP A 209 24.75 6.48 30.04
C ASP A 209 23.66 6.74 28.99
N MET A 210 22.59 7.39 29.42
CA MET A 210 21.42 7.67 28.60
C MET A 210 21.74 8.59 27.40
N GLU A 211 22.69 9.52 27.54
CA GLU A 211 23.03 10.46 26.47
C GLU A 211 23.83 9.78 25.36
N VAL A 212 24.69 8.82 25.73
CA VAL A 212 25.40 7.94 24.79
C VAL A 212 24.43 6.97 24.12
N ALA A 213 23.50 6.40 24.88
CA ALA A 213 22.46 5.51 24.36
C ALA A 213 21.54 6.20 23.36
N VAL A 214 21.14 7.46 23.60
CA VAL A 214 20.31 8.25 22.68
C VAL A 214 21.07 8.57 21.38
N ARG A 215 22.35 8.93 21.45
CA ARG A 215 23.18 9.17 20.25
C ARG A 215 23.39 7.89 19.44
N LEU A 216 23.74 6.79 20.10
CA LEU A 216 23.91 5.48 19.45
C LEU A 216 22.58 4.95 18.91
N ALA A 217 21.46 5.20 19.59
CA ALA A 217 20.15 4.82 19.09
C ALA A 217 19.87 5.47 17.73
N GLY A 218 20.25 6.74 17.51
CA GLY A 218 20.12 7.39 16.20
C GLY A 218 20.94 6.70 15.10
N THR A 219 22.21 6.36 15.37
CA THR A 219 23.09 5.67 14.41
C THR A 219 22.63 4.23 14.14
N VAL A 220 22.22 3.51 15.18
CA VAL A 220 21.66 2.15 15.09
C VAL A 220 20.35 2.19 14.30
N GLN A 221 19.48 3.17 14.57
CA GLN A 221 18.21 3.31 13.89
C GLN A 221 18.40 3.50 12.38
N MET A 222 19.33 4.35 11.93
CA MET A 222 19.64 4.51 10.50
C MET A 222 20.16 3.21 9.87
N GLN A 223 21.13 2.54 10.51
CA GLN A 223 21.66 1.26 10.01
C GLN A 223 20.60 0.13 10.01
N MET A 224 19.64 0.18 10.94
CA MET A 224 18.52 -0.75 10.97
C MET A 224 17.53 -0.50 9.84
N LEU A 225 17.24 0.77 9.53
CA LEU A 225 16.37 1.14 8.41
C LEU A 225 16.96 0.67 7.08
N ASP A 226 18.28 0.77 6.90
CA ASP A 226 19.00 0.26 5.72
C ASP A 226 18.95 -1.27 5.57
N ALA A 227 18.68 -1.98 6.66
CA ALA A 227 18.63 -3.44 6.67
C ALA A 227 17.26 -4.04 6.38
N PHE A 228 16.22 -3.21 6.24
CA PHE A 228 14.92 -3.68 5.78
C PHE A 228 15.04 -4.17 4.33
N PRO A 229 14.57 -5.40 4.02
CA PRO A 229 14.55 -5.87 2.65
C PRO A 229 13.72 -4.92 1.79
N ASP A 230 14.08 -4.81 0.51
CA ASP A 230 13.24 -4.09 -0.43
C ASP A 230 11.85 -4.76 -0.52
N VAL A 231 10.86 -3.99 -0.96
CA VAL A 231 9.48 -4.48 -1.08
C VAL A 231 9.38 -5.73 -1.97
N SER A 232 10.20 -5.82 -3.00
CA SER A 232 10.19 -6.97 -3.92
C SER A 232 10.63 -8.26 -3.24
N ALA A 233 11.61 -8.20 -2.34
CA ALA A 233 12.09 -9.28 -1.50
C ALA A 233 11.05 -9.66 -0.44
N LEU A 234 10.43 -8.67 0.21
CA LEU A 234 9.34 -8.90 1.17
C LEU A 234 8.15 -9.64 0.53
N LEU A 235 7.74 -9.23 -0.68
CA LEU A 235 6.65 -9.89 -1.42
C LEU A 235 7.01 -11.33 -1.85
N LYS A 236 8.30 -11.67 -1.94
CA LYS A 236 8.78 -13.04 -2.19
C LYS A 236 8.87 -13.90 -0.91
N GLY A 237 8.52 -13.33 0.24
CA GLY A 237 8.48 -14.04 1.52
C GLY A 237 9.75 -13.89 2.36
N GLU A 238 10.66 -12.97 2.03
CA GLU A 238 11.72 -12.61 2.96
C GLU A 238 11.13 -11.98 4.22
N ALA A 239 11.49 -12.53 5.38
CA ALA A 239 10.97 -12.06 6.65
C ALA A 239 11.69 -10.77 7.07
N ALA A 240 10.90 -9.74 7.37
CA ALA A 240 11.41 -8.59 8.11
C ALA A 240 11.83 -9.02 9.52
N PRO A 241 12.85 -8.39 10.12
CA PRO A 241 13.28 -8.73 11.47
C PRO A 241 12.22 -8.32 12.49
N SER A 242 11.39 -9.27 12.91
CA SER A 242 10.19 -9.05 13.75
C SER A 242 10.47 -8.44 15.13
N GLY A 243 11.69 -8.56 15.64
CA GLY A 243 12.12 -7.94 16.90
C GLY A 243 12.49 -6.45 16.80
N VAL A 244 12.43 -5.85 15.61
CA VAL A 244 12.97 -4.50 15.35
C VAL A 244 11.87 -3.44 15.20
N PHE A 245 10.61 -3.83 15.07
CA PHE A 245 9.52 -2.88 14.81
C PHE A 245 9.36 -1.82 15.91
N GLY A 246 9.64 -2.17 17.17
CA GLY A 246 9.67 -1.25 18.31
C GLY A 246 10.65 -0.08 18.19
N LEU A 247 11.65 -0.19 17.31
CA LEU A 247 12.69 0.82 17.08
C LEU A 247 12.44 1.68 15.84
N ILE A 248 11.40 1.37 15.06
CA ILE A 248 11.06 2.15 13.89
C ILE A 248 10.64 3.56 14.33
N PRO A 249 11.23 4.62 13.77
CA PRO A 249 10.72 5.97 13.97
C PRO A 249 9.37 6.12 13.27
N VAL A 250 8.46 6.90 13.86
CA VAL A 250 7.16 7.24 13.27
C VAL A 250 7.32 7.88 11.88
N ASP A 251 8.40 8.64 11.68
CA ASP A 251 8.82 9.15 10.38
C ASP A 251 10.21 8.60 10.03
N PRO A 252 10.29 7.47 9.30
CA PRO A 252 11.56 6.90 8.83
C PRO A 252 12.19 7.69 7.67
N GLY A 253 11.55 8.78 7.23
CA GLY A 253 11.98 9.55 6.07
C GLY A 253 11.62 8.85 4.74
N PRO A 254 11.57 9.61 3.64
CA PRO A 254 11.04 9.13 2.36
C PRO A 254 11.86 7.99 1.75
N GLY A 255 13.17 7.91 2.04
CA GLY A 255 14.06 6.85 1.51
C GLY A 255 13.77 5.46 2.09
N HIS A 256 13.25 5.38 3.32
CA HIS A 256 13.02 4.13 4.03
C HIS A 256 11.55 3.83 4.27
N LEU A 257 10.69 4.86 4.20
CA LEU A 257 9.26 4.76 4.46
C LEU A 257 8.58 3.63 3.67
N LEU A 258 8.92 3.48 2.39
CA LEU A 258 8.34 2.44 1.53
C LEU A 258 8.65 1.03 2.05
N ASN A 259 9.92 0.71 2.28
CA ASN A 259 10.35 -0.64 2.69
C ASN A 259 9.88 -0.97 4.12
N VAL A 260 10.02 -0.01 5.02
CA VAL A 260 9.62 -0.16 6.43
C VAL A 260 8.11 -0.28 6.54
N GLY A 261 7.36 0.63 5.90
CA GLY A 261 5.90 0.58 5.90
C GLY A 261 5.36 -0.69 5.26
N ALA A 262 5.98 -1.17 4.16
CA ALA A 262 5.64 -2.47 3.56
C ALA A 262 5.90 -3.65 4.50
N ALA A 263 7.06 -3.68 5.18
CA ALA A 263 7.40 -4.72 6.13
C ALA A 263 6.41 -4.80 7.29
N VAL A 264 6.09 -3.65 7.90
CA VAL A 264 5.11 -3.57 8.99
C VAL A 264 3.71 -3.92 8.47
N GLY A 265 3.33 -3.46 7.27
CA GLY A 265 2.02 -3.75 6.66
C GLY A 265 1.81 -5.23 6.36
N LEU A 266 2.84 -5.91 5.85
CA LEU A 266 2.81 -7.36 5.63
C LEU A 266 2.75 -8.13 6.94
N ALA A 267 3.45 -7.67 7.98
CA ALA A 267 3.33 -8.25 9.32
C ALA A 267 1.94 -8.04 9.93
N LEU A 268 1.36 -6.84 9.78
CA LEU A 268 0.00 -6.53 10.23
C LEU A 268 -1.02 -7.46 9.57
N HIS A 269 -0.89 -7.67 8.26
CA HIS A 269 -1.71 -8.62 7.54
C HIS A 269 -1.50 -10.07 7.99
N ALA A 270 -0.25 -10.53 8.12
CA ALA A 270 0.07 -11.90 8.50
C ALA A 270 -0.43 -12.27 9.91
N ASN A 271 -0.43 -11.30 10.83
CA ASN A 271 -0.97 -11.48 12.19
C ASN A 271 -2.51 -11.36 12.25
N GLY A 272 -3.18 -11.06 11.14
CA GLY A 272 -4.64 -10.92 11.08
C GLY A 272 -5.17 -9.73 11.87
N LEU A 273 -4.34 -8.71 12.10
CA LEU A 273 -4.72 -7.56 12.90
C LEU A 273 -5.67 -6.61 12.14
N PRO A 274 -6.55 -5.88 12.87
CA PRO A 274 -7.40 -4.83 12.30
C PRO A 274 -6.62 -3.78 11.48
N ARG A 275 -7.29 -3.19 10.49
CA ARG A 275 -6.73 -2.08 9.69
C ARG A 275 -6.96 -0.75 10.40
N SER A 276 -6.29 -0.55 11.52
CA SER A 276 -6.40 0.66 12.36
C SER A 276 -5.04 1.18 12.80
N ALA A 277 -4.99 2.45 13.20
CA ALA A 277 -3.79 3.07 13.79
C ALA A 277 -3.37 2.36 15.09
N GLU A 278 -4.34 1.96 15.93
CA GLU A 278 -4.12 1.12 17.11
C GLU A 278 -3.29 -0.14 16.81
N SER A 279 -3.65 -0.90 15.77
CA SER A 279 -2.91 -2.12 15.39
C SER A 279 -1.52 -1.84 14.83
N VAL A 280 -1.33 -0.69 14.14
CA VAL A 280 0.01 -0.26 13.74
C VAL A 280 0.84 0.08 14.98
N ALA A 281 0.27 0.86 15.91
CA ALA A 281 0.92 1.29 17.14
C ALA A 281 1.31 0.09 18.02
N GLU A 282 0.45 -0.93 18.13
CA GLU A 282 0.76 -2.20 18.80
C GLU A 282 2.00 -2.87 18.19
N LEU A 283 2.06 -2.98 16.86
CA LEU A 283 3.18 -3.62 16.16
C LEU A 283 4.50 -2.85 16.29
N VAL A 284 4.44 -1.51 16.28
CA VAL A 284 5.63 -0.66 16.41
C VAL A 284 5.94 -0.29 17.85
N GLY A 285 5.21 -0.83 18.84
CA GLY A 285 5.42 -0.55 20.26
C GLY A 285 5.27 0.93 20.64
N ARG A 286 4.30 1.64 20.04
CA ARG A 286 4.01 3.06 20.26
C ARG A 286 2.59 3.27 20.78
N VAL A 287 2.30 4.50 21.22
CA VAL A 287 0.94 4.92 21.54
C VAL A 287 0.23 5.29 20.24
N GLU A 288 -1.07 4.98 20.13
CA GLU A 288 -1.87 5.23 18.93
C GLU A 288 -1.76 6.68 18.44
N GLN A 289 -1.81 7.66 19.34
CA GLN A 289 -1.72 9.09 19.03
C GLN A 289 -0.40 9.50 18.34
N ASP A 290 0.69 8.76 18.59
CA ASP A 290 1.98 9.03 17.96
C ASP A 290 2.03 8.53 16.53
N VAL A 291 1.19 7.54 16.19
CA VAL A 291 1.19 6.84 14.91
C VAL A 291 0.02 7.27 14.04
N GLU A 292 -1.09 7.67 14.66
CA GLU A 292 -2.25 8.24 13.98
C GLU A 292 -1.80 9.45 13.15
N ASP A 293 -2.23 9.46 11.90
CA ASP A 293 -1.84 10.45 10.91
C ASP A 293 -0.35 10.53 10.53
N SER A 294 0.45 9.53 10.91
CA SER A 294 1.83 9.44 10.45
C SER A 294 1.96 8.87 9.03
N PRO A 295 3.01 9.25 8.27
CA PRO A 295 3.35 8.63 6.98
C PRO A 295 3.56 7.11 7.11
N LEU A 296 4.15 6.65 8.22
CA LEU A 296 4.34 5.24 8.52
C LEU A 296 3.00 4.51 8.61
N CYS A 297 2.03 5.06 9.35
CA CYS A 297 0.69 4.47 9.46
C CYS A 297 0.00 4.37 8.10
N GLY A 298 0.02 5.45 7.30
CA GLY A 298 -0.53 5.43 5.94
C GLY A 298 0.14 4.35 5.08
N MET A 299 1.47 4.29 5.07
CA MET A 299 2.19 3.28 4.29
C MET A 299 1.88 1.84 4.77
N THR A 300 1.86 1.61 6.07
CA THR A 300 1.56 0.30 6.67
C THR A 300 0.15 -0.19 6.33
N LEU A 301 -0.86 0.67 6.47
CA LEU A 301 -2.25 0.31 6.18
C LEU A 301 -2.43 0.03 4.67
N LEU A 302 -1.82 0.85 3.81
CA LEU A 302 -1.82 0.62 2.36
C LEU A 302 -1.29 -0.76 1.99
N TRP A 303 -0.09 -1.12 2.46
CA TRP A 303 0.52 -2.41 2.13
C TRP A 303 -0.23 -3.60 2.71
N ALA A 304 -0.82 -3.46 3.90
CA ALA A 304 -1.65 -4.49 4.51
C ALA A 304 -2.93 -4.76 3.69
N ASP A 305 -3.53 -3.75 3.09
CA ASP A 305 -4.72 -3.89 2.25
C ASP A 305 -4.38 -4.30 0.81
N LEU A 306 -3.27 -3.82 0.23
CA LEU A 306 -2.77 -4.30 -1.07
C LEU A 306 -2.43 -5.80 -1.04
N ARG A 307 -1.85 -6.29 0.06
CA ARG A 307 -1.59 -7.71 0.25
C ARG A 307 -2.89 -8.52 0.29
N GLN A 308 -3.89 -8.02 1.03
CA GLN A 308 -5.20 -8.66 1.10
C GLN A 308 -5.94 -8.64 -0.25
N LEU A 309 -5.77 -7.56 -1.03
CA LEU A 309 -6.28 -7.44 -2.40
C LEU A 309 -5.69 -8.53 -3.30
N ALA A 310 -4.37 -8.73 -3.26
CA ALA A 310 -3.69 -9.76 -4.04
C ALA A 310 -4.17 -11.19 -3.68
N GLU A 311 -4.35 -11.47 -2.38
CA GLU A 311 -4.86 -12.77 -1.93
C GLU A 311 -6.30 -13.03 -2.37
N TYR A 312 -7.15 -12.01 -2.37
CA TYR A 312 -8.52 -12.14 -2.87
C TYR A 312 -8.58 -12.23 -4.39
N HIS A 313 -7.68 -11.57 -5.10
CA HIS A 313 -7.56 -11.73 -6.55
C HIS A 313 -7.23 -13.18 -6.94
N ALA A 314 -6.35 -13.84 -6.20
CA ALA A 314 -6.04 -15.26 -6.41
C ALA A 314 -7.22 -16.21 -6.08
N ALA A 315 -8.17 -15.77 -5.23
CA ALA A 315 -9.30 -16.57 -4.78
C ALA A 315 -10.58 -16.24 -5.58
N ARG A 316 -10.94 -17.09 -6.56
CA ARG A 316 -12.04 -16.89 -7.53
C ARG A 316 -13.47 -16.64 -6.97
N ASP A 317 -13.72 -16.67 -5.66
CA ASP A 317 -15.08 -16.78 -5.10
C ASP A 317 -15.41 -15.82 -3.94
N ARG A 318 -14.94 -14.55 -4.00
CA ARG A 318 -15.07 -13.60 -2.87
C ARG A 318 -15.37 -12.15 -3.29
N SER A 319 -16.34 -11.92 -4.17
CA SER A 319 -16.71 -10.59 -4.67
C SER A 319 -16.98 -9.56 -3.56
N ASN A 320 -17.74 -9.90 -2.52
CA ASN A 320 -18.02 -8.98 -1.41
C ASN A 320 -16.78 -8.60 -0.58
N ARG A 321 -15.83 -9.53 -0.41
CA ARG A 321 -14.60 -9.26 0.35
C ARG A 321 -13.63 -8.40 -0.46
N LEU A 322 -13.56 -8.62 -1.77
CA LEU A 322 -12.83 -7.77 -2.70
C LEU A 322 -13.35 -6.33 -2.65
N ARG A 323 -14.67 -6.14 -2.74
CA ARG A 323 -15.31 -4.82 -2.60
C ARG A 323 -14.97 -4.14 -1.27
N GLY A 324 -14.99 -4.89 -0.17
CA GLY A 324 -14.63 -4.37 1.15
C GLY A 324 -13.18 -3.89 1.24
N VAL A 325 -12.24 -4.55 0.56
CA VAL A 325 -10.83 -4.10 0.48
C VAL A 325 -10.71 -2.89 -0.44
N GLN A 326 -11.37 -2.89 -1.59
CA GLN A 326 -11.37 -1.76 -2.52
C GLN A 326 -11.91 -0.49 -1.85
N ALA A 327 -13.05 -0.58 -1.15
CA ALA A 327 -13.62 0.56 -0.42
C ALA A 327 -12.64 1.16 0.62
N ARG A 328 -11.88 0.31 1.32
CA ARG A 328 -10.84 0.77 2.25
C ARG A 328 -9.65 1.41 1.52
N LEU A 329 -9.18 0.83 0.42
CA LEU A 329 -8.10 1.40 -0.39
C LEU A 329 -8.49 2.75 -1.01
N THR A 330 -9.74 2.92 -1.42
CA THR A 330 -10.28 4.20 -1.91
C THR A 330 -10.37 5.23 -0.78
N ALA A 331 -10.89 4.86 0.41
CA ALA A 331 -10.88 5.76 1.56
C ALA A 331 -9.45 6.12 2.00
N HIS A 332 -8.53 5.16 1.89
CA HIS A 332 -7.11 5.35 2.18
C HIS A 332 -6.47 6.34 1.21
N LEU A 333 -6.80 6.27 -0.08
CA LEU A 333 -6.34 7.21 -1.09
C LEU A 333 -6.69 8.67 -0.74
N ASP A 334 -7.92 8.90 -0.27
CA ASP A 334 -8.37 10.24 0.13
C ASP A 334 -7.60 10.79 1.34
N ARG A 335 -7.20 9.92 2.28
CA ARG A 335 -6.45 10.31 3.49
C ARG A 335 -4.93 10.39 3.26
N TRP A 336 -4.37 9.51 2.42
CA TRP A 336 -2.92 9.32 2.26
C TRP A 336 -2.46 9.26 0.79
N PRO A 337 -2.71 10.29 -0.04
CA PRO A 337 -2.34 10.27 -1.45
C PRO A 337 -0.82 10.15 -1.67
N HIS A 338 0.00 10.67 -0.75
CA HIS A 338 1.46 10.56 -0.84
C HIS A 338 1.97 9.12 -0.69
N ALA A 339 1.31 8.27 0.09
CA ALA A 339 1.67 6.85 0.20
C ALA A 339 1.49 6.14 -1.15
N TRP A 340 0.41 6.45 -1.87
CA TRP A 340 0.18 5.95 -3.23
C TRP A 340 1.22 6.45 -4.22
N ALA A 341 1.60 7.72 -4.16
CA ALA A 341 2.65 8.29 -5.02
C ALA A 341 3.99 7.57 -4.83
N LEU A 342 4.40 7.30 -3.59
CA LEU A 342 5.63 6.57 -3.27
C LEU A 342 5.57 5.10 -3.72
N CYS A 343 4.41 4.46 -3.64
CA CYS A 343 4.22 3.07 -4.06
C CYS A 343 4.04 2.88 -5.57
N ALA A 344 3.81 3.96 -6.34
CA ALA A 344 3.39 3.87 -7.74
C ALA A 344 4.34 3.00 -8.58
N GLN A 345 5.65 3.19 -8.43
CA GLN A 345 6.65 2.40 -9.15
C GLN A 345 6.54 0.91 -8.82
N THR A 346 6.51 0.56 -7.53
CA THR A 346 6.44 -0.85 -7.09
C THR A 346 5.13 -1.52 -7.49
N LEU A 347 4.02 -0.78 -7.49
CA LEU A 347 2.72 -1.28 -7.96
C LEU A 347 2.76 -1.61 -9.47
N LEU A 348 3.42 -0.78 -10.28
CA LEU A 348 3.62 -1.02 -11.70
C LEU A 348 4.57 -2.21 -11.96
N GLU A 349 5.68 -2.27 -11.22
CA GLU A 349 6.65 -3.38 -11.27
C GLU A 349 6.02 -4.74 -10.93
N ARG A 350 5.03 -4.76 -10.03
CA ARG A 350 4.41 -5.98 -9.49
C ARG A 350 2.93 -6.12 -9.88
N THR A 351 2.59 -5.64 -11.07
CA THR A 351 1.24 -5.80 -11.66
C THR A 351 0.79 -7.25 -11.79
N ASP A 352 1.72 -8.18 -11.99
CA ASP A 352 1.48 -9.62 -12.00
C ASP A 352 0.97 -10.15 -10.65
N PHE A 353 1.47 -9.56 -9.56
CA PHE A 353 1.14 -9.97 -8.19
C PHE A 353 -0.18 -9.34 -7.71
N PHE A 354 -0.38 -8.05 -7.95
CA PHE A 354 -1.58 -7.33 -7.50
C PHE A 354 -2.77 -7.43 -8.47
N GLY A 355 -2.52 -7.83 -9.71
CA GLY A 355 -3.53 -7.91 -10.77
C GLY A 355 -4.00 -6.54 -11.26
N VAL A 356 -5.03 -6.56 -12.10
CA VAL A 356 -5.59 -5.36 -12.76
C VAL A 356 -6.17 -4.35 -11.75
N HIS A 357 -6.65 -4.80 -10.59
CA HIS A 357 -7.27 -3.92 -9.59
C HIS A 357 -6.31 -2.87 -9.01
N ALA A 358 -5.02 -3.19 -8.85
CA ALA A 358 -4.05 -2.20 -8.38
C ALA A 358 -3.76 -1.12 -9.42
N VAL A 359 -3.76 -1.49 -10.71
CA VAL A 359 -3.62 -0.53 -11.81
C VAL A 359 -4.85 0.38 -11.90
N ASP A 360 -6.05 -0.19 -11.74
CA ASP A 360 -7.31 0.57 -11.72
C ASP A 360 -7.31 1.57 -10.53
N LEU A 361 -6.91 1.13 -9.33
CA LEU A 361 -6.80 2.00 -8.15
C LEU A 361 -5.71 3.07 -8.30
N LEU A 362 -4.56 2.73 -8.91
CA LEU A 362 -3.50 3.71 -9.19
C LEU A 362 -3.94 4.73 -10.26
N THR A 363 -4.72 4.30 -11.25
CA THR A 363 -5.32 5.18 -12.26
C THR A 363 -6.30 6.15 -11.61
N LEU A 364 -7.16 5.65 -10.72
CA LEU A 364 -8.07 6.47 -9.91
C LEU A 364 -7.31 7.45 -9.01
N ALA A 365 -6.25 6.99 -8.36
CA ALA A 365 -5.39 7.82 -7.52
C ALA A 365 -4.80 9.00 -8.28
N ALA A 366 -4.29 8.74 -9.50
CA ALA A 366 -3.71 9.76 -10.36
C ALA A 366 -4.74 10.68 -11.02
N SER A 367 -6.00 10.28 -11.17
CA SER A 367 -7.05 11.17 -11.68
C SER A 367 -7.55 12.15 -10.61
N ARG A 368 -7.48 11.78 -9.34
CA ARG A 368 -7.99 12.57 -8.20
C ARG A 368 -6.92 13.42 -7.51
N HIS A 369 -5.68 12.93 -7.43
CA HIS A 369 -4.64 13.56 -6.61
C HIS A 369 -3.40 13.91 -7.44
N ALA A 370 -3.02 15.19 -7.41
CA ALA A 370 -1.87 15.73 -8.13
C ALA A 370 -0.56 15.00 -7.79
N ALA A 371 -0.32 14.68 -6.51
CA ALA A 371 0.89 14.00 -6.07
C ALA A 371 1.10 12.63 -6.77
N VAL A 372 0.02 11.87 -6.98
CA VAL A 372 0.10 10.57 -7.66
C VAL A 372 0.25 10.76 -9.16
N ASN A 373 -0.42 11.77 -9.73
CA ASN A 373 -0.28 12.13 -11.13
C ASN A 373 1.17 12.54 -11.47
N GLU A 374 1.77 13.41 -10.65
CA GLU A 374 3.16 13.86 -10.78
C GLU A 374 4.15 12.69 -10.65
N ALA A 375 3.92 11.78 -9.71
CA ALA A 375 4.73 10.56 -9.60
C ALA A 375 4.65 9.71 -10.87
N LEU A 376 3.46 9.52 -11.45
CA LEU A 376 3.31 8.82 -12.72
C LEU A 376 3.95 9.57 -13.90
N GLN A 377 3.88 10.90 -13.95
CA GLN A 377 4.56 11.70 -14.99
C GLN A 377 6.08 11.55 -14.91
N SER A 378 6.64 11.53 -13.69
CA SER A 378 8.05 11.26 -13.48
C SER A 378 8.44 9.87 -14.00
N LEU A 379 7.66 8.84 -13.66
CA LEU A 379 7.89 7.46 -14.14
C LEU A 379 7.71 7.32 -15.65
N ALA A 380 6.74 8.03 -16.24
CA ALA A 380 6.49 8.05 -17.68
C ALA A 380 7.60 8.76 -18.48
N SER A 381 8.38 9.61 -17.80
CA SER A 381 9.54 10.32 -18.37
C SER A 381 10.87 9.62 -18.09
N ASP A 382 10.89 8.63 -17.20
CA ASP A 382 12.09 7.91 -16.81
C ASP A 382 12.56 6.96 -17.93
N SER A 383 13.87 6.97 -18.18
CA SER A 383 14.54 6.14 -19.19
C SER A 383 14.99 4.77 -18.65
N GLY A 384 14.98 4.57 -17.33
CA GLY A 384 15.59 3.40 -16.68
C GLY A 384 14.84 2.07 -16.88
N GLN A 385 13.50 2.08 -16.98
CA GLN A 385 12.70 0.86 -17.09
C GLN A 385 11.54 1.03 -18.08
N SER A 386 11.70 0.49 -19.30
CA SER A 386 10.71 0.69 -20.39
C SER A 386 9.32 0.17 -20.03
N ALA A 387 9.21 -0.96 -19.31
CA ALA A 387 7.91 -1.53 -18.95
C ALA A 387 7.10 -0.63 -18.00
N ILE A 388 7.74 -0.10 -16.95
CA ILE A 388 7.10 0.83 -16.01
C ILE A 388 6.72 2.11 -16.72
N ARG A 389 7.64 2.65 -17.53
CA ARG A 389 7.42 3.87 -18.30
C ARG A 389 6.21 3.73 -19.22
N ASP A 390 6.14 2.66 -19.98
CA ASP A 390 5.06 2.42 -20.94
C ASP A 390 3.71 2.20 -20.20
N GLN A 391 3.72 1.54 -19.04
CA GLN A 391 2.53 1.43 -18.18
C GLN A 391 2.08 2.78 -17.61
N ALA A 392 3.01 3.58 -17.09
CA ALA A 392 2.71 4.91 -16.55
C ALA A 392 2.18 5.84 -17.66
N GLN A 393 2.77 5.81 -18.85
CA GLN A 393 2.26 6.51 -20.03
C GLN A 393 0.85 6.03 -20.41
N GLY A 394 0.59 4.72 -20.34
CA GLY A 394 -0.73 4.15 -20.56
C GLY A 394 -1.77 4.69 -19.57
N ILE A 395 -1.44 4.76 -18.27
CA ILE A 395 -2.32 5.32 -17.24
C ILE A 395 -2.56 6.82 -17.49
N LEU A 396 -1.51 7.59 -17.75
CA LEU A 396 -1.64 9.03 -18.01
C LEU A 396 -2.48 9.31 -19.26
N ALA A 397 -2.27 8.56 -20.36
CA ALA A 397 -3.07 8.67 -21.57
C ALA A 397 -4.56 8.34 -21.34
N ARG A 398 -4.87 7.40 -20.43
CA ARG A 398 -6.25 7.10 -20.01
C ARG A 398 -6.87 8.28 -19.27
N ILE A 399 -6.12 8.95 -18.39
CA ILE A 399 -6.60 10.07 -17.57
C ILE A 399 -6.77 11.35 -18.40
N SER A 400 -5.79 11.67 -19.26
CA SER A 400 -5.76 12.94 -19.99
C SER A 400 -6.78 13.03 -21.12
N GLY A 401 -7.47 11.93 -21.47
CA GLY A 401 -8.43 11.89 -22.58
C GLY A 401 -7.82 12.32 -23.92
N THR A 402 -6.49 12.32 -24.03
CA THR A 402 -5.74 12.80 -25.20
C THR A 402 -5.75 11.79 -26.35
N ALA A 403 -6.30 10.60 -26.12
CA ALA A 403 -6.84 9.78 -27.19
C ALA A 403 -8.35 10.06 -27.28
N PRO A 404 -8.93 10.31 -28.49
CA PRO A 404 -10.38 10.15 -28.65
C PRO A 404 -10.74 8.81 -28.03
N PRO A 405 -11.86 8.63 -27.30
CA PRO A 405 -12.13 7.39 -26.58
C PRO A 405 -12.01 6.26 -27.60
N SER A 406 -10.86 5.59 -27.58
CA SER A 406 -10.67 4.41 -28.39
C SER A 406 -11.70 3.45 -27.82
N ALA A 407 -12.17 2.52 -28.65
CA ALA A 407 -13.05 1.46 -28.17
C ALA A 407 -12.49 0.84 -26.85
N GLU A 408 -11.17 0.84 -26.67
CA GLU A 408 -10.45 0.39 -25.48
C GLU A 408 -10.66 1.24 -24.21
N LEU A 409 -10.72 2.57 -24.27
CA LEU A 409 -11.00 3.38 -23.06
C LEU A 409 -12.45 3.20 -22.63
N ALA A 410 -13.40 3.25 -23.56
CA ALA A 410 -14.80 2.99 -23.28
C ALA A 410 -15.01 1.56 -22.75
N HIS A 411 -14.30 0.59 -23.31
CA HIS A 411 -14.32 -0.81 -22.86
C HIS A 411 -13.70 -0.96 -21.47
N TRP A 412 -12.56 -0.31 -21.18
CA TRP A 412 -11.96 -0.31 -19.85
C TRP A 412 -12.86 0.36 -18.80
N LEU A 413 -13.51 1.48 -19.14
CA LEU A 413 -14.48 2.13 -18.26
C LEU A 413 -15.69 1.23 -18.02
N ALA A 414 -16.19 0.53 -19.05
CA ALA A 414 -17.29 -0.42 -18.92
C ALA A 414 -16.89 -1.66 -18.11
N ASP A 415 -15.65 -2.13 -18.28
CA ASP A 415 -15.01 -3.19 -17.51
C ASP A 415 -14.88 -2.83 -16.02
N LEU A 416 -14.39 -1.63 -15.74
CA LEU A 416 -14.27 -1.09 -14.38
C LEU A 416 -15.66 -0.96 -13.75
N ALA A 417 -16.63 -0.45 -14.50
CA ALA A 417 -17.99 -0.30 -14.04
C ALA A 417 -18.66 -1.65 -13.75
N ALA A 418 -18.51 -2.63 -14.64
CA ALA A 418 -18.99 -3.99 -14.43
C ALA A 418 -18.34 -4.63 -13.20
N ARG A 419 -16.99 -4.58 -13.09
CA ARG A 419 -16.25 -5.05 -11.91
C ARG A 419 -16.75 -4.41 -10.62
N SER A 420 -17.10 -3.12 -10.66
CA SER A 420 -17.55 -2.38 -9.48
C SER A 420 -19.00 -2.65 -9.10
N PHE A 421 -19.89 -2.83 -10.08
CA PHE A 421 -21.33 -3.03 -9.84
C PHE A 421 -21.67 -4.47 -9.43
N ASP A 422 -21.12 -5.48 -10.13
CA ASP A 422 -21.48 -6.87 -9.88
C ASP A 422 -20.29 -7.80 -9.62
N GLY A 423 -19.05 -7.35 -9.89
CA GLY A 423 -17.85 -8.16 -9.74
C GLY A 423 -17.51 -9.02 -10.96
N SER A 424 -18.16 -8.78 -12.11
CA SER A 424 -17.83 -9.44 -13.38
C SER A 424 -16.39 -9.14 -13.79
N PRO A 425 -15.58 -10.13 -14.21
CA PRO A 425 -14.18 -9.92 -14.57
C PRO A 425 -13.97 -9.05 -15.82
N GLY A 426 -15.01 -8.85 -16.64
CA GLY A 426 -14.99 -7.98 -17.82
C GLY A 426 -16.37 -7.80 -18.46
N PHE A 427 -16.47 -6.85 -19.37
CA PHE A 427 -17.63 -6.44 -20.14
C PHE A 427 -17.33 -6.51 -21.66
N PRO A 428 -18.18 -7.14 -22.49
CA PRO A 428 -19.29 -7.98 -22.09
C PRO A 428 -18.77 -9.31 -21.53
N GLU A 429 -19.53 -9.90 -20.60
CA GLU A 429 -19.20 -11.21 -20.05
C GLU A 429 -19.18 -12.27 -21.18
N PRO A 430 -18.19 -13.20 -21.23
CA PRO A 430 -18.09 -14.17 -22.31
C PRO A 430 -19.39 -14.96 -22.51
N LEU A 431 -19.84 -15.11 -23.76
CA LEU A 431 -21.08 -15.81 -24.16
C LEU A 431 -22.38 -15.11 -23.74
N THR A 432 -22.34 -13.87 -23.23
CA THR A 432 -23.56 -13.11 -22.95
C THR A 432 -24.12 -12.41 -24.19
N PRO A 433 -25.45 -12.15 -24.24
CA PRO A 433 -26.04 -11.40 -25.34
C PRO A 433 -25.38 -10.02 -25.50
N LEU A 434 -25.25 -9.54 -26.74
CA LEU A 434 -24.74 -8.19 -27.07
C LEU A 434 -25.56 -7.05 -26.44
N THR A 435 -26.68 -7.38 -25.80
CA THR A 435 -27.61 -6.47 -25.11
C THR A 435 -27.27 -6.26 -23.64
N LYS A 436 -26.26 -6.97 -23.09
CA LYS A 436 -25.76 -6.69 -21.73
C LYS A 436 -25.11 -5.31 -21.69
N THR A 437 -25.31 -4.62 -20.58
CA THR A 437 -24.80 -3.27 -20.31
C THR A 437 -23.62 -3.34 -19.33
N TRP A 438 -22.92 -2.23 -19.13
CA TRP A 438 -21.87 -2.11 -18.11
C TRP A 438 -22.39 -2.25 -16.67
N LEU A 439 -23.72 -2.26 -16.45
CA LEU A 439 -24.31 -2.54 -15.14
C LEU A 439 -23.93 -3.93 -14.62
N GLY A 440 -23.62 -4.88 -15.52
CA GLY A 440 -23.19 -6.25 -15.23
C GLY A 440 -24.30 -7.17 -14.71
N SER A 441 -25.24 -6.63 -13.93
CA SER A 441 -26.33 -7.38 -13.31
C SER A 441 -27.39 -7.81 -14.33
N GLY A 442 -27.33 -9.08 -14.72
CA GLY A 442 -28.34 -9.68 -15.60
C GLY A 442 -29.78 -9.55 -15.07
N GLN A 443 -29.97 -9.48 -13.75
CA GLN A 443 -31.30 -9.27 -13.15
C GLN A 443 -31.82 -7.85 -13.37
N ILE A 444 -30.99 -6.82 -13.17
CA ILE A 444 -31.36 -5.43 -13.44
C ILE A 444 -31.64 -5.26 -14.93
N GLU A 445 -30.72 -5.70 -15.77
CA GLU A 445 -30.80 -5.53 -17.23
C GLU A 445 -32.02 -6.21 -17.82
N GLN A 446 -32.28 -7.48 -17.47
CA GLN A 446 -33.46 -8.19 -17.97
C GLN A 446 -34.77 -7.57 -17.44
N THR A 447 -34.76 -7.04 -16.22
CA THR A 447 -35.96 -6.41 -15.64
C THR A 447 -36.20 -5.04 -16.29
N LEU A 448 -35.15 -4.25 -16.50
CA LEU A 448 -35.18 -2.97 -17.18
C LEU A 448 -35.69 -3.12 -18.61
N ALA A 449 -35.10 -4.04 -19.39
CA ALA A 449 -35.53 -4.33 -20.76
C ALA A 449 -37.01 -4.73 -20.82
N ARG A 450 -37.48 -5.59 -19.90
CA ARG A 450 -38.89 -5.99 -19.82
C ARG A 450 -39.82 -4.83 -19.45
N CYS A 451 -39.42 -3.97 -18.53
CA CYS A 451 -40.25 -2.83 -18.11
C CYS A 451 -40.34 -1.78 -19.23
N LEU A 452 -39.22 -1.46 -19.87
CA LEU A 452 -39.19 -0.53 -21.01
C LEU A 452 -39.99 -1.04 -22.20
N LYS A 453 -39.88 -2.33 -22.53
CA LYS A 453 -40.67 -2.94 -23.60
C LYS A 453 -42.17 -2.83 -23.33
N ARG A 454 -42.61 -3.12 -22.10
CA ARG A 454 -44.03 -2.98 -21.71
C ARG A 454 -44.50 -1.53 -21.79
N ALA A 455 -43.69 -0.58 -21.35
CA ALA A 455 -44.01 0.85 -21.46
C ALA A 455 -44.14 1.29 -22.92
N ALA A 456 -43.25 0.83 -23.80
CA ALA A 456 -43.35 1.08 -25.24
C ALA A 456 -44.62 0.46 -25.85
N GLU A 457 -44.98 -0.76 -25.47
CA GLU A 457 -46.22 -1.43 -25.91
C GLU A 457 -47.49 -0.71 -25.42
N HIS A 458 -47.51 -0.28 -24.14
CA HIS A 458 -48.61 0.51 -23.57
C HIS A 458 -48.75 1.86 -24.25
N PHE A 459 -47.63 2.58 -24.42
CA PHE A 459 -47.60 3.83 -25.17
C PHE A 459 -48.13 3.63 -26.59
N ALA A 460 -47.69 2.58 -27.29
CA ALA A 460 -48.11 2.34 -28.66
C ALA A 460 -49.63 2.11 -28.77
N SER A 461 -50.21 1.36 -27.83
CA SER A 461 -51.66 1.16 -27.72
C SER A 461 -52.41 2.49 -27.50
N MET A 462 -51.92 3.33 -26.60
CA MET A 462 -52.50 4.64 -26.31
C MET A 462 -52.37 5.61 -27.49
N ALA A 463 -51.17 5.69 -28.10
CA ALA A 463 -50.89 6.56 -29.22
C ALA A 463 -51.74 6.21 -30.45
N ARG A 464 -52.07 4.93 -30.68
CA ARG A 464 -53.05 4.56 -31.72
C ARG A 464 -54.42 5.19 -31.51
N GLN A 465 -54.89 5.23 -30.26
CA GLN A 465 -56.22 5.73 -29.92
C GLN A 465 -56.27 7.26 -29.88
N GLN A 466 -55.17 7.90 -29.49
CA GLN A 466 -55.12 9.34 -29.21
C GLN A 466 -54.21 10.12 -30.16
N GLY A 467 -53.68 9.48 -31.20
CA GLY A 467 -52.61 10.01 -32.03
C GLY A 467 -52.97 11.22 -32.89
N ALA A 468 -54.26 11.57 -33.01
CA ALA A 468 -54.71 12.84 -33.56
C ALA A 468 -54.32 14.05 -32.65
N SER A 469 -54.03 13.81 -31.37
CA SER A 469 -53.62 14.83 -30.39
C SER A 469 -52.34 15.57 -30.80
N GLN A 470 -52.12 16.75 -30.23
CA GLN A 470 -50.90 17.52 -30.47
C GLN A 470 -49.65 16.71 -30.10
N GLU A 471 -48.58 16.84 -30.89
CA GLU A 471 -47.27 16.18 -30.67
C GLU A 471 -46.80 16.35 -29.22
N GLU A 472 -47.03 17.54 -28.65
CA GLU A 472 -46.72 17.90 -27.28
C GLU A 472 -47.35 16.96 -26.22
N LEU A 473 -48.62 16.61 -26.41
CA LEU A 473 -49.36 15.74 -25.49
C LEU A 473 -48.86 14.29 -25.60
N VAL A 474 -48.60 13.84 -26.84
CA VAL A 474 -48.10 12.50 -27.12
C VAL A 474 -46.69 12.31 -26.52
N THR A 475 -45.81 13.29 -26.67
CA THR A 475 -44.50 13.31 -26.00
C THR A 475 -44.68 13.25 -24.48
N GLY A 476 -45.61 14.03 -23.92
CA GLY A 476 -45.86 14.05 -22.49
C GLY A 476 -46.25 12.67 -21.93
N ALA A 477 -47.13 11.95 -22.64
CA ALA A 477 -47.57 10.61 -22.29
C ALA A 477 -46.45 9.56 -22.44
N LEU A 478 -45.63 9.67 -23.49
CA LEU A 478 -44.47 8.79 -23.67
C LEU A 478 -43.53 8.85 -22.46
N LEU A 479 -43.19 10.06 -22.02
CA LEU A 479 -42.31 10.26 -20.87
C LEU A 479 -42.92 9.72 -19.57
N THR A 480 -44.25 9.81 -19.41
CA THR A 480 -44.95 9.23 -18.26
C THR A 480 -44.86 7.70 -18.25
N GLU A 481 -45.02 7.04 -19.39
CA GLU A 481 -44.86 5.58 -19.49
C GLU A 481 -43.42 5.15 -19.16
N LEU A 482 -42.42 5.94 -19.56
CA LEU A 482 -41.02 5.70 -19.16
C LEU A 482 -40.84 5.84 -17.65
N GLU A 483 -41.37 6.88 -17.00
CA GLU A 483 -41.33 7.00 -15.52
C GLU A 483 -41.97 5.81 -14.82
N VAL A 484 -43.10 5.34 -15.32
CA VAL A 484 -43.76 4.12 -14.82
C VAL A 484 -42.83 2.92 -14.97
N ALA A 485 -42.16 2.76 -16.11
CA ALA A 485 -41.22 1.65 -16.36
C ALA A 485 -40.09 1.58 -15.31
N PHE A 486 -39.49 2.73 -14.96
CA PHE A 486 -38.41 2.78 -13.98
C PHE A 486 -38.91 2.57 -12.54
N ARG A 487 -40.12 3.05 -12.20
CA ARG A 487 -40.76 2.68 -10.92
C ARG A 487 -41.07 1.19 -10.84
N ASP A 488 -41.53 0.60 -11.94
CA ASP A 488 -41.80 -0.83 -12.05
C ASP A 488 -40.52 -1.68 -11.88
N LEU A 489 -39.40 -1.22 -12.42
CA LEU A 489 -38.09 -1.84 -12.22
C LEU A 489 -37.78 -1.92 -10.72
N GLU A 490 -37.86 -0.78 -10.01
CA GLU A 490 -37.57 -0.69 -8.58
C GLU A 490 -38.47 -1.63 -7.75
N MET A 491 -39.78 -1.62 -8.01
CA MET A 491 -40.74 -2.49 -7.32
C MET A 491 -40.45 -3.98 -7.59
N ARG A 492 -40.06 -4.34 -8.81
CA ARG A 492 -39.77 -5.73 -9.18
C ARG A 492 -38.47 -6.23 -8.60
N LEU A 493 -37.44 -5.39 -8.49
CA LEU A 493 -36.18 -5.74 -7.83
C LEU A 493 -36.41 -5.96 -6.32
N HIS A 494 -37.17 -5.08 -5.67
CA HIS A 494 -37.62 -5.28 -4.29
C HIS A 494 -38.38 -6.61 -4.12
N ALA A 495 -39.42 -6.84 -4.92
CA ALA A 495 -40.25 -8.04 -4.82
C ALA A 495 -39.47 -9.33 -5.18
N GLY A 496 -38.42 -9.21 -6.00
CA GLY A 496 -37.52 -10.31 -6.39
C GLY A 496 -36.45 -10.65 -5.34
N GLY A 497 -36.51 -10.07 -4.14
CA GLY A 497 -35.54 -10.33 -3.06
C GLY A 497 -34.20 -9.63 -3.25
N ARG A 498 -34.14 -8.58 -4.08
CA ARG A 498 -32.96 -7.74 -4.32
C ARG A 498 -33.20 -6.27 -3.95
N PRO A 499 -33.58 -5.97 -2.70
CA PRO A 499 -33.74 -4.59 -2.25
C PRO A 499 -32.42 -3.81 -2.32
N ASP A 500 -31.27 -4.50 -2.23
CA ASP A 500 -29.92 -3.95 -2.41
C ASP A 500 -29.70 -3.32 -3.78
N LEU A 501 -30.44 -3.78 -4.80
CA LEU A 501 -30.36 -3.27 -6.17
C LEU A 501 -31.48 -2.29 -6.51
N ALA A 502 -32.45 -2.12 -5.62
CA ALA A 502 -33.54 -1.20 -5.88
C ALA A 502 -33.07 0.26 -5.70
N GLY A 503 -33.56 1.14 -6.57
CA GLY A 503 -33.05 2.52 -6.66
C GLY A 503 -31.74 2.66 -7.43
N THR A 504 -31.09 1.54 -7.85
CA THR A 504 -29.84 1.57 -8.62
C THR A 504 -29.99 2.38 -9.90
N VAL A 505 -31.17 2.31 -10.52
CA VAL A 505 -31.53 3.12 -11.68
C VAL A 505 -32.80 3.89 -11.33
N SER A 506 -32.70 5.20 -11.27
CA SER A 506 -33.81 6.10 -10.97
C SER A 506 -33.98 7.14 -12.07
N VAL A 507 -35.17 7.74 -12.15
CA VAL A 507 -35.45 8.78 -13.13
C VAL A 507 -36.10 9.99 -12.51
N ALA A 508 -35.77 11.16 -13.05
CA ALA A 508 -36.40 12.42 -12.74
C ALA A 508 -36.76 13.15 -14.02
N ARG A 509 -37.94 13.77 -14.05
CA ARG A 509 -38.41 14.57 -15.16
C ARG A 509 -38.66 15.99 -14.70
N ARG A 510 -38.12 16.95 -15.45
CA ARG A 510 -38.42 18.36 -15.30
C ARG A 510 -39.05 18.88 -16.59
N PRO A 511 -40.35 19.24 -16.58
CA PRO A 511 -40.90 20.07 -17.64
C PRO A 511 -40.37 21.50 -17.46
N VAL A 512 -39.88 22.12 -18.54
CA VAL A 512 -39.54 23.54 -18.50
C VAL A 512 -40.82 24.36 -18.66
N ALA A 513 -41.03 25.36 -17.80
CA ALA A 513 -42.26 26.15 -17.77
C ALA A 513 -42.41 26.95 -19.07
N LYS A 514 -43.67 27.17 -19.50
CA LYS A 514 -43.97 27.96 -20.71
C LYS A 514 -43.48 29.41 -20.63
N GLU A 515 -43.30 29.94 -19.42
CA GLU A 515 -42.84 31.31 -19.16
C GLU A 515 -41.33 31.48 -19.43
N ASP A 516 -40.59 30.37 -19.46
CA ASP A 516 -39.15 30.31 -19.79
C ASP A 516 -38.90 30.03 -21.30
N GLU A 517 -39.92 30.19 -22.17
CA GLU A 517 -39.82 29.96 -23.63
C GLU A 517 -38.96 31.01 -24.34
N LYS A 518 -37.67 31.02 -24.02
CA LYS A 518 -36.62 31.46 -24.95
C LYS A 518 -36.40 30.33 -25.96
N GLN A 519 -36.22 30.69 -27.23
CA GLN A 519 -36.12 29.81 -28.42
C GLN A 519 -35.90 28.32 -28.10
N ARG A 520 -36.94 27.47 -28.25
CA ARG A 520 -36.87 26.03 -27.97
C ARG A 520 -35.76 25.36 -28.81
N GLY A 521 -34.80 24.70 -28.16
CA GLY A 521 -33.66 24.06 -28.84
C GLY A 521 -33.98 22.65 -29.34
N CYS A 522 -34.59 21.81 -28.50
CA CYS A 522 -35.06 20.46 -28.84
C CYS A 522 -36.28 20.06 -27.98
N ASP A 523 -36.94 18.96 -28.32
CA ASP A 523 -38.14 18.51 -27.59
C ASP A 523 -37.78 17.81 -26.27
N LEU A 524 -36.66 17.08 -26.24
CA LEU A 524 -36.24 16.30 -25.09
C LEU A 524 -34.71 16.31 -24.97
N ALA A 525 -34.21 16.48 -23.76
CA ALA A 525 -32.84 16.18 -23.37
C ALA A 525 -32.85 14.97 -22.43
N LEU A 526 -32.16 13.91 -22.84
CA LEU A 526 -31.92 12.71 -22.03
C LEU A 526 -30.57 12.88 -21.35
N LEU A 527 -30.56 12.98 -20.02
CA LEU A 527 -29.35 13.04 -19.21
C LEU A 527 -29.10 11.66 -18.61
N LEU A 528 -27.92 11.10 -18.80
CA LEU A 528 -27.45 9.94 -18.06
C LEU A 528 -26.41 10.41 -17.04
N ASN A 529 -26.75 10.25 -15.76
CA ASN A 529 -25.86 10.50 -14.63
C ASN A 529 -25.51 9.16 -13.99
N ALA A 530 -24.36 8.60 -14.33
CA ALA A 530 -23.87 7.37 -13.71
C ALA A 530 -22.80 7.67 -12.67
N ASP A 531 -23.08 7.37 -11.41
CA ASP A 531 -22.14 7.37 -10.28
C ASP A 531 -21.65 5.94 -10.08
N ILE A 532 -20.50 5.65 -10.66
CA ILE A 532 -19.89 4.32 -10.66
C ILE A 532 -18.95 4.24 -9.46
N ALA A 533 -19.26 3.31 -8.54
CA ALA A 533 -18.44 2.97 -7.37
C ALA A 533 -18.15 4.13 -6.38
N ASN A 534 -18.94 5.22 -6.37
CA ASN A 534 -18.59 6.47 -5.67
C ASN A 534 -17.26 7.12 -6.13
N GLU A 535 -16.71 6.65 -7.26
CA GLU A 535 -15.33 6.94 -7.71
C GLU A 535 -15.30 7.58 -9.10
N MET A 536 -16.34 7.38 -9.91
CA MET A 536 -16.41 7.89 -11.28
C MET A 536 -17.81 8.39 -11.60
N ALA A 537 -17.91 9.67 -11.94
CA ALA A 537 -19.14 10.28 -12.41
C ALA A 537 -19.10 10.36 -13.94
N LEU A 538 -19.85 9.49 -14.61
CA LEU A 538 -20.13 9.65 -16.02
C LEU A 538 -21.37 10.52 -16.18
N ARG A 539 -21.25 11.53 -17.04
CA ARG A 539 -22.33 12.45 -17.39
C ARG A 539 -22.40 12.52 -18.91
N THR A 540 -23.50 12.07 -19.49
CA THR A 540 -23.75 12.22 -20.93
C THR A 540 -25.12 12.79 -21.19
N ALA A 541 -25.24 13.55 -22.27
CA ALA A 541 -26.51 14.11 -22.73
C ALA A 541 -26.80 13.67 -24.17
N THR A 542 -28.00 13.15 -24.40
CA THR A 542 -28.55 12.94 -25.75
C THR A 542 -29.69 13.91 -25.99
N LEU A 543 -29.53 14.75 -27.03
CA LEU A 543 -30.57 15.68 -27.47
C LEU A 543 -31.49 14.98 -28.46
N VAL A 544 -32.79 15.06 -28.22
CA VAL A 544 -33.81 14.34 -28.99
C VAL A 544 -34.82 15.30 -29.59
N GLN A 545 -35.05 15.16 -30.90
CA GLN A 545 -36.18 15.75 -31.58
C GLN A 545 -37.25 14.68 -31.83
N ILE A 546 -38.46 14.91 -31.34
CA ILE A 546 -39.57 13.99 -31.52
C ILE A 546 -40.38 14.46 -32.72
N LYS A 547 -40.83 13.53 -33.56
CA LYS A 547 -41.70 13.84 -34.70
C LYS A 547 -42.80 12.80 -34.81
N LYS A 548 -44.03 13.29 -34.90
CA LYS A 548 -45.20 12.47 -35.17
C LYS A 548 -45.39 12.24 -36.67
N SER A 549 -45.83 11.04 -37.06
CA SER A 549 -46.14 10.73 -38.46
C SER A 549 -47.31 11.58 -38.95
N ASN A 550 -47.28 11.94 -40.24
CA ASN A 550 -48.41 12.59 -40.91
C ASN A 550 -49.59 11.62 -41.11
N ALA A 551 -49.39 10.31 -40.89
CA ALA A 551 -50.37 9.27 -41.12
C ALA A 551 -51.17 8.89 -39.85
N PHE A 552 -51.17 9.74 -38.82
CA PHE A 552 -52.16 9.66 -37.73
C PHE A 552 -53.52 10.15 -38.23
N THR A 553 -54.13 9.34 -39.09
CA THR A 553 -55.48 9.50 -39.61
C THR A 553 -56.37 8.41 -39.03
N ASP A 554 -57.66 8.68 -38.92
CA ASP A 554 -58.66 7.65 -38.62
C ASP A 554 -59.43 7.33 -39.93
N PRO A 555 -59.34 6.10 -40.47
CA PRO A 555 -58.60 4.94 -39.96
C PRO A 555 -57.09 5.04 -40.18
N PRO A 556 -56.28 4.32 -39.37
CA PRO A 556 -54.83 4.27 -39.56
C PRO A 556 -54.48 3.66 -40.93
N PRO A 557 -53.36 4.07 -41.53
CA PRO A 557 -52.93 3.55 -42.83
C PRO A 557 -52.79 2.03 -42.81
N ALA A 558 -53.19 1.39 -43.90
CA ALA A 558 -53.21 -0.07 -44.03
C ALA A 558 -51.82 -0.72 -43.91
N THR A 559 -50.73 0.03 -44.08
CA THR A 559 -49.35 -0.48 -43.98
C THR A 559 -48.39 0.55 -43.38
N GLN A 560 -47.39 0.09 -42.61
CA GLN A 560 -46.29 0.93 -42.12
C GLN A 560 -45.48 1.61 -43.25
N ALA A 561 -45.50 1.06 -44.47
CA ALA A 561 -44.82 1.64 -45.62
C ALA A 561 -45.31 3.06 -45.99
N GLN A 562 -46.52 3.44 -45.54
CA GLN A 562 -47.12 4.75 -45.80
C GLN A 562 -46.75 5.82 -44.77
N GLN A 563 -46.03 5.46 -43.68
CA GLN A 563 -45.61 6.42 -42.66
C GLN A 563 -44.61 7.42 -43.22
N ARG A 564 -44.85 8.70 -42.91
CA ARG A 564 -44.04 9.82 -43.36
C ARG A 564 -43.93 10.87 -42.27
N TRP A 565 -42.73 11.42 -42.09
CA TRP A 565 -42.44 12.46 -41.12
C TRP A 565 -41.88 13.68 -41.82
N ARG A 566 -42.40 14.87 -41.46
CA ARG A 566 -41.88 16.14 -41.96
C ARG A 566 -40.78 16.64 -41.04
N ILE A 567 -39.57 16.79 -41.55
CA ILE A 567 -38.39 17.26 -40.82
C ILE A 567 -38.06 18.69 -41.26
N LYS A 568 -37.91 19.61 -40.32
CA LYS A 568 -37.42 20.96 -40.60
C LYS A 568 -35.89 20.94 -40.70
N VAL A 569 -35.33 21.30 -41.85
CA VAL A 569 -33.88 21.19 -42.09
C VAL A 569 -33.08 22.15 -41.20
N PRO A 570 -33.48 23.44 -41.01
CA PRO A 570 -32.74 24.33 -40.11
C PRO A 570 -32.70 23.83 -38.66
N GLN A 571 -33.76 23.15 -38.21
CA GLN A 571 -33.81 22.56 -36.86
C GLN A 571 -32.86 21.37 -36.75
N LEU A 572 -32.83 20.49 -37.76
CA LEU A 572 -31.91 19.36 -37.83
C LEU A 572 -30.45 19.81 -37.78
N LEU A 573 -30.09 20.84 -38.56
CA LEU A 573 -28.73 21.37 -38.61
C LEU A 573 -28.34 22.00 -37.26
N LYS A 574 -29.19 22.86 -36.68
CA LYS A 574 -28.96 23.44 -35.35
C LYS A 574 -28.81 22.38 -34.25
N LEU A 575 -29.61 21.32 -34.31
CA LEU A 575 -29.52 20.22 -33.36
C LEU A 575 -28.15 19.51 -33.45
N LEU A 576 -27.66 19.29 -34.68
CA LEU A 576 -26.38 18.63 -34.95
C LEU A 576 -25.15 19.52 -34.71
N GLU A 577 -25.29 20.84 -34.89
CA GLU A 577 -24.29 21.83 -34.48
C GLU A 577 -24.06 21.77 -32.97
N ARG A 578 -25.13 21.53 -32.21
CA ARG A 578 -25.06 21.44 -30.75
C ARG A 578 -24.61 20.07 -30.25
N SER A 579 -25.10 18.99 -30.85
CA SER A 579 -24.66 17.64 -30.51
C SER A 579 -24.65 16.72 -31.72
N GLN A 580 -23.47 16.19 -32.04
CA GLN A 580 -23.31 15.24 -33.15
C GLN A 580 -23.97 13.88 -32.87
N SER A 581 -24.22 13.55 -31.59
CA SER A 581 -24.88 12.34 -31.13
C SER A 581 -26.39 12.51 -30.93
N ALA A 582 -26.96 13.65 -31.34
CA ALA A 582 -28.39 13.89 -31.26
C ALA A 582 -29.21 12.83 -32.04
N ALA A 583 -30.44 12.60 -31.58
CA ALA A 583 -31.34 11.59 -32.12
C ALA A 583 -32.70 12.16 -32.52
N TYR A 584 -33.39 11.43 -33.39
CA TYR A 584 -34.80 11.63 -33.69
C TYR A 584 -35.61 10.43 -33.20
N TRP A 585 -36.73 10.72 -32.55
CA TRP A 585 -37.74 9.74 -32.20
C TRP A 585 -38.95 9.95 -33.09
N LEU A 586 -39.15 9.04 -34.05
CA LEU A 586 -40.21 9.10 -35.03
C LEU A 586 -41.37 8.21 -34.58
N ILE A 587 -42.49 8.84 -34.20
CA ILE A 587 -43.69 8.13 -33.74
C ILE A 587 -44.51 7.74 -34.98
N ALA A 588 -44.64 6.45 -35.23
CA ALA A 588 -45.48 5.89 -36.29
C ALA A 588 -46.96 5.88 -35.87
N SER A 589 -47.89 5.76 -36.83
CA SER A 589 -49.33 5.81 -36.54
C SER A 589 -49.85 4.63 -35.72
N ASP A 590 -49.11 3.51 -35.69
CA ASP A 590 -49.35 2.38 -34.79
C ASP A 590 -48.74 2.59 -33.40
N GLY A 591 -48.22 3.79 -33.14
CA GLY A 591 -47.63 4.18 -31.88
C GLY A 591 -46.21 3.65 -31.63
N GLU A 592 -45.63 2.88 -32.58
CA GLU A 592 -44.23 2.49 -32.49
C GLU A 592 -43.32 3.73 -32.55
N VAL A 593 -42.27 3.74 -31.71
CA VAL A 593 -41.30 4.84 -31.66
C VAL A 593 -39.98 4.35 -32.25
N LEU A 594 -39.64 4.89 -33.41
CA LEU A 594 -38.42 4.57 -34.14
C LEU A 594 -37.33 5.59 -33.78
N CYS A 595 -36.25 5.12 -33.13
CA CYS A 595 -35.14 5.96 -32.70
C CYS A 595 -34.01 5.90 -33.73
N LEU A 596 -33.53 7.06 -34.19
CA LEU A 596 -32.54 7.19 -35.27
C LEU A 596 -31.51 8.27 -34.94
N PRO A 597 -30.23 8.13 -35.33
CA PRO A 597 -29.27 9.22 -35.25
C PRO A 597 -29.68 10.40 -36.15
N ALA A 598 -29.59 11.64 -35.66
CA ALA A 598 -29.90 12.83 -36.44
C ALA A 598 -28.96 12.96 -37.67
N ARG A 599 -27.70 12.52 -37.55
CA ARG A 599 -26.75 12.48 -38.67
C ARG A 599 -27.21 11.57 -39.81
N PHE A 600 -27.90 10.47 -39.49
CA PHE A 600 -28.48 9.62 -40.52
C PHE A 600 -29.59 10.35 -41.28
N ILE A 601 -30.46 11.08 -40.57
CA ILE A 601 -31.50 11.92 -41.19
C ILE A 601 -30.88 13.03 -42.06
N GLN A 602 -29.78 13.63 -41.61
CA GLN A 602 -29.01 14.60 -42.41
C GLN A 602 -28.45 13.96 -43.68
N ALA A 603 -27.89 12.76 -43.60
CA ALA A 603 -27.38 12.03 -44.77
C ALA A 603 -28.51 11.72 -45.78
N VAL A 604 -29.69 11.32 -45.30
CA VAL A 604 -30.87 11.10 -46.16
C VAL A 604 -31.34 12.42 -46.78
N CYS A 605 -31.33 13.52 -46.02
CA CYS A 605 -31.65 14.87 -46.52
C CYS A 605 -30.68 15.28 -47.63
N ALA A 606 -29.38 15.11 -47.41
CA ALA A 606 -28.31 15.39 -48.35
C ALA A 606 -28.40 14.55 -49.63
N GLY A 607 -28.58 13.23 -49.50
CA GLY A 607 -28.72 12.31 -50.63
C GLY A 607 -29.97 12.58 -51.48
N ARG A 608 -30.97 13.27 -50.94
CA ARG A 608 -32.15 13.74 -51.68
C ARG A 608 -32.03 15.18 -52.21
N GLY A 609 -30.87 15.82 -52.03
CA GLY A 609 -30.66 17.21 -52.45
C GLY A 609 -31.51 18.24 -51.68
N ALA A 610 -31.94 17.91 -50.45
CA ALA A 610 -32.90 18.72 -49.70
C ALA A 610 -32.26 19.63 -48.63
N LEU A 611 -30.93 19.69 -48.51
CA LEU A 611 -30.23 20.50 -47.49
C LEU A 611 -30.51 22.00 -47.60
N GLY A 612 -30.83 22.50 -48.80
CA GLY A 612 -31.19 23.91 -49.03
C GLY A 612 -32.68 24.22 -48.85
N GLN A 613 -33.51 23.25 -48.44
CA GLN A 613 -34.96 23.43 -48.28
C GLN A 613 -35.32 23.71 -46.81
N ASP A 614 -36.43 24.41 -46.55
CA ASP A 614 -36.90 24.64 -45.17
C ASP A 614 -37.32 23.35 -44.45
N SER A 615 -37.84 22.38 -45.20
CA SER A 615 -38.26 21.09 -44.68
C SER A 615 -38.25 20.02 -45.75
N PHE A 616 -38.06 18.76 -45.34
CA PHE A 616 -38.22 17.61 -46.23
C PHE A 616 -39.05 16.52 -45.55
N THR A 617 -39.63 15.62 -46.35
CA THR A 617 -40.41 14.49 -45.84
C THR A 617 -39.62 13.20 -45.98
N ILE A 618 -39.42 12.50 -44.87
CA ILE A 618 -38.80 11.17 -44.84
C ILE A 618 -39.88 10.10 -44.69
N GLY A 619 -39.71 8.98 -45.39
CA GLY A 619 -40.65 7.85 -45.34
C GLY A 619 -40.05 6.66 -44.61
N TYR A 620 -40.91 5.77 -44.08
CA TYR A 620 -40.50 4.57 -43.33
C TYR A 620 -39.43 3.72 -44.04
N SER A 621 -39.60 3.48 -45.35
CA SER A 621 -38.66 2.69 -46.15
C SER A 621 -37.23 3.24 -46.14
N SER A 622 -37.06 4.55 -45.92
CA SER A 622 -35.77 5.23 -45.89
C SER A 622 -35.09 5.17 -44.52
N VAL A 623 -35.82 4.81 -43.45
CA VAL A 623 -35.30 4.85 -42.08
C VAL A 623 -35.29 3.49 -41.39
N ARG A 624 -36.17 2.55 -41.78
CA ARG A 624 -36.38 1.27 -41.08
C ARG A 624 -35.12 0.43 -40.83
N HIS A 625 -34.10 0.56 -41.68
CA HIS A 625 -32.87 -0.22 -41.59
C HIS A 625 -31.86 0.35 -40.59
N ALA A 626 -32.02 1.60 -40.20
CA ALA A 626 -31.18 2.29 -39.21
C ALA A 626 -31.95 2.59 -37.92
N ALA A 627 -33.25 2.30 -37.89
CA ALA A 627 -34.11 2.57 -36.75
C ALA A 627 -33.95 1.49 -35.69
N VAL A 628 -33.91 1.93 -34.43
CA VAL A 628 -33.89 1.08 -33.25
C VAL A 628 -35.16 1.33 -32.44
N PRO A 629 -35.83 0.29 -31.90
CA PRO A 629 -36.97 0.46 -31.00
C PRO A 629 -36.60 1.28 -29.76
N LEU A 630 -37.58 1.97 -29.17
CA LEU A 630 -37.35 2.85 -28.01
C LEU A 630 -36.79 2.13 -26.78
N ASP A 631 -37.29 0.94 -26.47
CA ASP A 631 -36.83 0.13 -25.34
C ASP A 631 -35.36 -0.25 -25.51
N GLN A 632 -34.98 -0.67 -26.72
CA GLN A 632 -33.59 -0.97 -27.06
C GLN A 632 -32.70 0.29 -27.05
N PHE A 633 -33.21 1.41 -27.57
CA PHE A 633 -32.49 2.69 -27.55
C PHE A 633 -32.16 3.14 -26.13
N ILE A 634 -33.11 3.04 -25.19
CA ILE A 634 -32.85 3.44 -23.79
C ILE A 634 -31.95 2.43 -23.08
N ALA A 635 -32.23 1.13 -23.17
CA ALA A 635 -31.50 0.12 -22.41
C ALA A 635 -30.08 -0.10 -22.96
N GLU A 636 -29.93 -0.33 -24.26
CA GLU A 636 -28.66 -0.78 -24.85
C GLU A 636 -27.83 0.40 -25.33
N LEU A 637 -28.45 1.41 -25.93
CA LEU A 637 -27.71 2.55 -26.50
C LEU A 637 -27.42 3.62 -25.45
N LEU A 638 -28.46 4.21 -24.85
CA LEU A 638 -28.29 5.28 -23.88
C LEU A 638 -27.63 4.77 -22.60
N ILE A 639 -28.23 3.78 -21.93
CA ILE A 639 -27.66 3.22 -20.70
C ILE A 639 -26.44 2.35 -21.05
N GLY A 640 -26.58 1.37 -21.95
CA GLY A 640 -25.56 0.35 -22.18
C GLY A 640 -24.26 0.81 -22.83
N THR A 641 -24.30 1.80 -23.72
CA THR A 641 -23.13 2.28 -24.47
C THR A 641 -22.90 3.79 -24.33
N TRP A 642 -23.62 4.42 -23.40
CA TRP A 642 -23.49 5.84 -23.07
C TRP A 642 -23.68 6.76 -24.26
N VAL A 643 -24.55 6.38 -25.22
CA VAL A 643 -24.85 7.23 -26.37
C VAL A 643 -25.26 8.61 -25.88
N GLY A 644 -24.50 9.61 -26.32
CA GLY A 644 -24.66 11.00 -25.90
C GLY A 644 -23.37 11.79 -26.11
N SER A 645 -23.37 13.02 -25.64
CA SER A 645 -22.21 13.91 -25.60
C SER A 645 -21.82 14.18 -24.16
N GLY A 646 -20.53 14.08 -23.85
CA GLY A 646 -19.94 14.54 -22.58
C GLY A 646 -19.40 15.97 -22.66
N ASP A 647 -19.58 16.65 -23.79
CA ASP A 647 -19.20 18.04 -23.96
C ASP A 647 -19.97 18.95 -22.99
N GLU A 648 -19.26 19.81 -22.25
CA GLU A 648 -19.84 20.62 -21.18
C GLU A 648 -20.88 21.61 -21.70
N ASP A 649 -20.71 22.19 -22.89
CA ASP A 649 -21.72 23.07 -23.47
C ASP A 649 -23.02 22.31 -23.77
N THR A 650 -22.90 21.08 -24.28
CA THR A 650 -24.05 20.19 -24.47
C THR A 650 -24.72 19.80 -23.15
N LEU A 651 -23.93 19.48 -22.12
CA LEU A 651 -24.43 19.11 -20.79
C LEU A 651 -25.16 20.27 -20.12
N ARG A 652 -24.58 21.48 -20.14
CA ARG A 652 -25.22 22.70 -19.63
C ARG A 652 -26.56 22.98 -20.31
N PHE A 653 -26.60 22.87 -21.64
CA PHE A 653 -27.87 22.99 -22.37
C PHE A 653 -28.88 21.91 -21.94
N ALA A 654 -28.47 20.65 -21.86
CA ALA A 654 -29.34 19.55 -21.48
C ALA A 654 -29.89 19.67 -20.04
N ARG A 655 -29.14 20.34 -19.14
CA ARG A 655 -29.56 20.69 -17.78
C ARG A 655 -30.49 21.92 -17.73
N GLY A 656 -30.67 22.63 -18.84
CA GLY A 656 -31.45 23.86 -18.91
C GLY A 656 -30.73 25.09 -18.35
N GLU A 657 -29.39 25.06 -18.29
CA GLU A 657 -28.54 26.15 -17.78
C GLU A 657 -28.13 27.15 -18.88
N ASP A 658 -28.49 26.88 -20.14
CA ASP A 658 -28.29 27.78 -21.26
C ASP A 658 -29.32 28.91 -21.22
N THR A 659 -28.84 30.15 -21.32
CA THR A 659 -29.65 31.37 -21.20
C THR A 659 -30.40 31.76 -22.47
N ALA A 660 -29.99 31.22 -23.63
CA ALA A 660 -30.52 31.58 -24.94
C ALA A 660 -31.60 30.60 -25.44
N THR A 661 -31.40 29.31 -25.20
CA THR A 661 -32.28 28.23 -25.67
C THR A 661 -32.30 27.10 -24.65
N VAL A 662 -33.46 26.47 -24.44
CA VAL A 662 -33.60 25.35 -23.49
C VAL A 662 -34.32 24.15 -24.13
N PRO A 663 -34.05 22.91 -23.67
CA PRO A 663 -34.87 21.75 -24.01
C PRO A 663 -36.27 21.91 -23.41
N ARG A 664 -37.29 21.40 -24.11
CA ARG A 664 -38.66 21.44 -23.59
C ARG A 664 -38.87 20.49 -22.41
N HIS A 665 -38.32 19.28 -22.51
CA HIS A 665 -38.33 18.28 -21.45
C HIS A 665 -36.91 17.89 -21.11
N ILE A 666 -36.62 17.79 -19.82
CA ILE A 666 -35.38 17.21 -19.31
C ILE A 666 -35.76 15.92 -18.59
N PHE A 667 -35.16 14.82 -19.02
CA PHE A 667 -35.38 13.50 -18.45
C PHE A 667 -34.02 12.93 -18.04
N THR A 668 -33.81 12.83 -16.72
CA THR A 668 -32.56 12.41 -16.12
C THR A 668 -32.69 10.98 -15.65
N ILE A 669 -31.83 10.10 -16.17
CA ILE A 669 -31.61 8.75 -15.69
C ILE A 669 -30.38 8.79 -14.80
N THR A 670 -30.55 8.44 -13.52
CA THR A 670 -29.43 8.32 -12.58
C THR A 670 -29.16 6.85 -12.35
N VAL A 671 -27.90 6.45 -12.53
CA VAL A 671 -27.41 5.12 -12.19
C VAL A 671 -26.41 5.27 -11.06
N GLY A 672 -26.60 4.60 -9.93
CA GLY A 672 -25.66 4.66 -8.82
C GLY A 672 -26.05 3.68 -7.72
N GLN A 673 -25.12 3.31 -6.85
CA GLN A 673 -25.51 2.53 -5.68
C GLN A 673 -26.37 3.40 -4.77
N THR A 674 -27.46 2.82 -4.27
CA THR A 674 -28.30 3.42 -3.22
C THR A 674 -27.43 3.53 -1.97
N ASP A 675 -26.69 4.63 -1.87
CA ASP A 675 -26.01 5.00 -0.65
C ASP A 675 -27.10 5.36 0.35
N ASP A 676 -27.15 4.64 1.47
CA ASP A 676 -28.16 4.74 2.53
C ASP A 676 -28.06 6.09 3.31
N ARG A 677 -27.52 7.14 2.68
CA ARG A 677 -27.23 8.46 3.27
C ARG A 677 -27.23 9.61 2.25
N ARG A 678 -28.32 9.81 1.52
CA ARG A 678 -28.67 11.18 1.06
C ARG A 678 -29.93 11.62 1.80
N GLU A 679 -29.74 12.25 2.97
CA GLU A 679 -30.76 13.12 3.51
C GLU A 679 -31.13 14.15 2.43
N PRO A 680 -32.43 14.39 2.20
CA PRO A 680 -32.86 15.41 1.25
C PRO A 680 -32.42 16.77 1.80
N THR A 681 -31.53 17.44 1.07
CA THR A 681 -31.26 18.86 1.32
C THR A 681 -32.53 19.64 0.98
N SER A 682 -33.12 20.20 2.03
CA SER A 682 -34.28 21.10 2.03
C SER A 682 -33.98 22.43 1.36
#